data_AF-A0A6A9V072-F1
#
_entry.id   AF-A0A6A9V072-F1
#
_cell.length_a   1.000
_cell.length_b   1.000
_cell.length_c   1.000
_cell.angle_alpha   90.00
_cell.angle_beta   90.00
_cell.angle_gamma   90.00
#
_symmetry.space_group_name_H-M   'P 1'
#
loop_
_entity.id
_entity.type
_entity.pdbx_description
1 polymer ?
#
loop_
_entity_poly.entity_id
_entity_poly.type
_entity_poly.pdbx_seq_one_letter_code
_entity_poly.pdbx_strand_id
1 'polypeptide(L)'
;MPFRIGGKVTAAAAAAATAALVGTWAISPVTSEAAETDRAEAEGRLLTGDAGALDLNTIADLDGAYFADPGNPGAGFENIDASVLSGLVDAEVGVPLFGTEGLIQLGALEQYGRSETGGVPFASSGAVAESGAIDIAAVDDEAQHASVNLTPLLDRAGLDGLLSEANLELGAVSGLATVDDDGSYVGDYQISEGTLTLTSPTVAAAGADLTEAVGTVSTAANGITAEGGVIDTVVDPLFTTLEGTLDALPAVEADLGDPTATLDLDLTAATNPILAADLGDPEAGVTLNLGTGEVVVDLEALVANGTLNDLPANTELLDGDTITAINGQIDEILAGVGEDLVEAVETALNNAELSIVVDGDLALAVDLGLTSVDVPVDFGVTIDGTLAQFAGIDPADPEVDIDLVPDLPNVLPGVDELLQSTVATLLGTVTGLVEAAVQDVVTQLGAPVLAVLSTEALTTVTDEVVDGLGLALDPLLTDVAQDLLAITVNVQETPGDFVDGRGEDADSFTQSALSIALLPGTPLVDIDLASATVRPVAAEGGANASASAAASANADSDANAAAEAAAEAAAEADATSAADADASAAADSDANAAAEAAAAAASTADTDTAATADTAADAGADVEGAATAAADVAAESTAEADATAAADATAAAEAAATADADSAAEAAAAVAADADSSVDASAEAAVEADATADADANVNAAASASASADADVDADPAAEAAAVAAANADATSAASADADVDATAAAAAAANADASTTASADVDADVNAA
;
A
#
# COMPACT_ATOMS: atom_id res chain seq x y z
N MET A 1 -13.62 -50.34 -52.26
CA MET A 1 -14.14 -50.80 -53.57
C MET A 1 -15.24 -51.83 -53.33
N PRO A 2 -16.28 -51.99 -54.16
CA PRO A 2 -16.55 -51.37 -55.47
C PRO A 2 -17.30 -50.01 -55.36
N PHE A 3 -17.40 -49.08 -56.32
CA PHE A 3 -17.31 -48.99 -57.81
C PHE A 3 -18.65 -49.07 -58.61
N ARG A 4 -19.08 -47.90 -59.12
CA ARG A 4 -20.09 -47.63 -60.20
C ARG A 4 -21.53 -48.10 -59.89
N ILE A 5 -22.63 -47.53 -60.42
CA ILE A 5 -22.98 -46.85 -61.70
C ILE A 5 -24.03 -45.75 -61.35
N GLY A 6 -24.22 -44.59 -61.99
CA GLY A 6 -23.73 -44.07 -63.27
C GLY A 6 -24.84 -43.92 -64.33
N GLY A 7 -25.76 -42.96 -64.20
CA GLY A 7 -26.82 -42.77 -65.22
C GLY A 7 -27.65 -41.49 -65.11
N LYS A 8 -27.39 -40.51 -65.98
CA LYS A 8 -28.26 -39.34 -66.23
C LYS A 8 -29.34 -39.70 -67.26
N VAL A 9 -30.58 -39.23 -67.09
CA VAL A 9 -31.53 -38.99 -68.19
C VAL A 9 -32.24 -37.67 -67.95
N THR A 10 -32.37 -36.87 -69.02
CA THR A 10 -32.91 -35.51 -69.06
C THR A 10 -34.37 -35.44 -69.50
N ALA A 11 -34.97 -34.26 -69.26
CA ALA A 11 -36.05 -33.63 -70.04
C ALA A 11 -37.53 -33.81 -69.60
N ALA A 12 -38.00 -32.76 -68.92
CA ALA A 12 -39.12 -31.89 -69.32
C ALA A 12 -40.55 -32.47 -69.56
N ALA A 13 -41.48 -32.02 -68.72
CA ALA A 13 -42.85 -31.65 -69.11
C ALA A 13 -43.34 -30.52 -68.17
N ALA A 14 -44.05 -29.52 -68.72
CA ALA A 14 -44.44 -28.30 -68.00
C ALA A 14 -45.96 -28.22 -67.72
N ALA A 15 -46.36 -27.53 -66.64
CA ALA A 15 -47.69 -26.93 -66.48
C ALA A 15 -47.74 -25.89 -65.34
N ALA A 16 -48.39 -24.74 -65.59
CA ALA A 16 -48.93 -23.72 -64.65
C ALA A 16 -48.04 -23.28 -63.45
N ALA A 17 -47.49 -22.06 -63.36
CA ALA A 17 -47.96 -20.71 -63.71
C ALA A 17 -49.08 -20.13 -62.83
N THR A 18 -48.68 -19.55 -61.69
CA THR A 18 -49.29 -18.34 -61.11
C THR A 18 -48.16 -17.47 -60.56
N ALA A 19 -48.16 -16.18 -60.88
CA ALA A 19 -47.09 -15.25 -60.56
C ALA A 19 -47.47 -14.32 -59.40
N ALA A 20 -46.48 -13.97 -58.58
CA ALA A 20 -46.47 -12.74 -57.80
C ALA A 20 -45.29 -11.90 -58.31
N LEU A 21 -45.53 -10.65 -58.69
CA LEU A 21 -44.48 -9.76 -59.17
C LEU A 21 -43.67 -9.22 -57.98
N VAL A 22 -42.35 -9.40 -58.02
CA VAL A 22 -41.41 -8.49 -57.35
C VAL A 22 -40.69 -7.74 -58.47
N GLY A 23 -40.88 -6.42 -58.53
CA GLY A 23 -40.31 -5.58 -59.57
C GLY A 23 -38.86 -5.25 -59.27
N THR A 24 -37.94 -5.74 -60.08
CA THR A 24 -36.55 -5.26 -60.10
C THR A 24 -36.51 -3.81 -60.56
N TRP A 25 -36.33 -2.89 -59.62
CA TRP A 25 -35.77 -1.57 -59.92
C TRP A 25 -34.24 -1.70 -60.00
N ALA A 26 -33.66 -1.12 -61.06
CA ALA A 26 -32.22 -1.00 -61.15
C ALA A 26 -31.79 0.21 -60.31
N ILE A 27 -31.12 -0.05 -59.19
CA ILE A 27 -30.46 0.98 -58.40
C ILE A 27 -29.16 1.32 -59.14
N SER A 28 -29.09 2.52 -59.71
CA SER A 28 -27.80 3.13 -60.05
C SER A 28 -27.06 3.40 -58.74
N PRO A 29 -25.72 3.24 -58.66
CA PRO A 29 -24.99 3.66 -57.47
C PRO A 29 -25.17 5.16 -57.27
N VAL A 30 -25.89 5.53 -56.21
CA VAL A 30 -25.67 6.84 -55.58
C VAL A 30 -24.30 6.76 -54.92
N THR A 31 -23.42 7.68 -55.32
CA THR A 31 -22.19 7.94 -54.58
C THR A 31 -22.53 8.86 -53.41
N SER A 32 -21.90 8.62 -52.25
CA SER A 32 -22.00 9.39 -51.01
C SER A 32 -23.41 9.53 -50.41
N GLU A 33 -23.85 8.49 -49.71
CA GLU A 33 -24.22 8.69 -48.30
C GLU A 33 -22.92 8.64 -47.48
N ALA A 34 -22.82 9.44 -46.41
CA ALA A 34 -21.71 9.33 -45.48
C ALA A 34 -21.76 7.95 -44.78
N ALA A 35 -20.63 7.47 -44.27
CA ALA A 35 -20.69 6.38 -43.31
C ALA A 35 -21.50 6.86 -42.10
N GLU A 36 -22.36 6.00 -41.55
CA GLU A 36 -22.93 6.27 -40.23
C GLU A 36 -21.75 6.23 -39.25
N THR A 37 -21.42 7.37 -38.64
CA THR A 37 -20.46 7.43 -37.53
C THR A 37 -21.03 6.64 -36.36
N ASP A 38 -20.27 5.68 -35.86
CA ASP A 38 -20.74 4.80 -34.79
C ASP A 38 -21.00 5.62 -33.51
N ARG A 39 -22.21 5.42 -32.96
CA ARG A 39 -22.76 6.18 -31.82
C ARG A 39 -22.23 5.69 -30.48
N ALA A 40 -21.73 4.47 -30.42
CA ALA A 40 -21.10 3.89 -29.24
C ALA A 40 -20.13 2.79 -29.69
N GLU A 41 -18.90 2.82 -29.20
CA GLU A 41 -17.85 1.81 -29.48
C GLU A 41 -17.24 1.31 -28.17
N ALA A 42 -16.86 0.04 -28.16
CA ALA A 42 -16.21 -0.63 -27.04
C ALA A 42 -15.23 -1.69 -27.55
N GLU A 43 -13.99 -1.65 -27.08
CA GLU A 43 -12.94 -2.65 -27.32
C GLU A 43 -12.33 -3.08 -25.98
N GLY A 44 -12.56 -4.33 -25.57
CA GLY A 44 -11.80 -4.95 -24.49
C GLY A 44 -10.60 -5.67 -25.08
N ARG A 45 -9.38 -5.38 -24.60
CA ARG A 45 -8.14 -5.97 -25.10
C ARG A 45 -7.14 -6.22 -23.97
N LEU A 46 -6.68 -7.45 -23.80
CA LEU A 46 -5.78 -7.80 -22.69
C LEU A 46 -4.36 -7.29 -22.87
N LEU A 47 -3.88 -7.21 -24.11
CA LEU A 47 -2.46 -6.96 -24.39
C LEU A 47 -2.29 -6.01 -25.59
N THR A 48 -1.74 -4.83 -25.31
CA THR A 48 -1.37 -3.79 -26.27
C THR A 48 0.14 -3.53 -26.25
N GLY A 49 0.64 -2.75 -27.21
CA GLY A 49 2.02 -2.22 -27.19
C GLY A 49 3.04 -3.03 -27.99
N ASP A 50 4.31 -2.90 -27.62
CA ASP A 50 5.48 -3.41 -28.36
C ASP A 50 6.23 -4.50 -27.58
N ALA A 51 6.52 -5.61 -28.26
CA ALA A 51 7.36 -6.71 -27.76
C ALA A 51 8.60 -6.89 -28.66
N GLY A 52 9.68 -6.24 -28.29
CA GLY A 52 10.98 -6.24 -28.96
C GLY A 52 10.95 -5.42 -30.24
N ALA A 53 10.82 -6.11 -31.38
CA ALA A 53 10.65 -5.48 -32.69
C ALA A 53 9.28 -5.79 -33.31
N LEU A 54 8.33 -6.27 -32.50
CA LEU A 54 7.00 -6.67 -32.91
C LEU A 54 5.94 -5.87 -32.16
N ASP A 55 5.26 -5.04 -32.93
CA ASP A 55 4.01 -4.37 -32.58
C ASP A 55 2.90 -5.42 -32.38
N LEU A 56 2.45 -5.60 -31.14
CA LEU A 56 1.43 -6.57 -30.74
C LEU A 56 0.04 -6.16 -31.25
N ASN A 57 -0.18 -4.86 -31.44
CA ASN A 57 -1.40 -4.28 -31.98
C ASN A 57 -1.66 -4.76 -33.43
N THR A 58 -0.62 -5.22 -34.15
CA THR A 58 -0.75 -5.79 -35.51
C THR A 58 -1.03 -7.30 -35.58
N ILE A 59 -1.09 -8.02 -34.45
CA ILE A 59 -1.23 -9.49 -34.43
C ILE A 59 -2.72 -9.87 -34.36
N ALA A 60 -3.27 -10.36 -35.47
CA ALA A 60 -4.70 -10.71 -35.59
C ALA A 60 -5.20 -11.81 -34.63
N ASP A 61 -4.31 -12.64 -34.06
CA ASP A 61 -4.67 -13.63 -33.04
C ASP A 61 -4.69 -13.02 -31.61
N LEU A 62 -4.38 -11.72 -31.48
CA LEU A 62 -4.51 -10.87 -30.28
C LEU A 62 -5.55 -9.75 -30.47
N ASP A 63 -6.39 -9.82 -31.52
CA ASP A 63 -7.46 -8.83 -31.75
C ASP A 63 -8.39 -8.75 -30.52
N GLY A 64 -8.83 -7.54 -30.18
CA GLY A 64 -9.71 -7.28 -29.04
C GLY A 64 -11.18 -7.58 -29.33
N ALA A 65 -12.00 -7.62 -28.29
CA ALA A 65 -13.45 -7.80 -28.38
C ALA A 65 -14.14 -6.49 -28.80
N TYR A 66 -14.06 -6.13 -30.08
CA TYR A 66 -14.61 -4.87 -30.63
C TYR A 66 -16.10 -4.94 -31.02
N PHE A 67 -16.93 -4.06 -30.43
CA PHE A 67 -18.35 -3.88 -30.75
C PHE A 67 -18.71 -2.40 -30.94
N ALA A 68 -19.63 -2.11 -31.88
CA ALA A 68 -19.99 -0.74 -32.25
C ALA A 68 -21.48 -0.61 -32.64
N ASP A 69 -22.15 0.51 -32.35
CA ASP A 69 -23.56 0.73 -32.70
C ASP A 69 -23.73 1.94 -33.64
N PRO A 70 -24.20 1.79 -34.90
CA PRO A 70 -24.84 0.61 -35.50
C PRO A 70 -23.92 -0.36 -36.30
N GLY A 71 -22.61 -0.14 -36.36
CA GLY A 71 -21.67 -0.82 -37.26
C GLY A 71 -21.42 -2.31 -36.95
N ASN A 72 -21.35 -2.68 -35.67
CA ASN A 72 -21.18 -4.06 -35.19
C ASN A 72 -21.87 -4.29 -33.82
N PRO A 73 -23.22 -4.18 -33.72
CA PRO A 73 -23.88 -4.12 -32.42
C PRO A 73 -24.00 -5.49 -31.77
N GLY A 74 -23.66 -5.59 -30.48
CA GLY A 74 -23.71 -6.82 -29.71
C GLY A 74 -22.90 -6.78 -28.42
N ALA A 75 -22.66 -7.97 -27.88
CA ALA A 75 -21.79 -8.23 -26.74
C ALA A 75 -21.13 -9.60 -26.91
N GLY A 76 -19.90 -9.77 -26.43
CA GLY A 76 -19.22 -11.07 -26.48
C GLY A 76 -17.78 -11.05 -25.99
N PHE A 77 -17.23 -12.26 -25.87
CA PHE A 77 -15.83 -12.51 -25.56
C PHE A 77 -15.03 -12.89 -26.80
N GLU A 78 -13.79 -12.40 -26.89
CA GLU A 78 -12.77 -12.86 -27.84
C GLU A 78 -11.49 -13.23 -27.07
N ASN A 79 -11.41 -14.47 -26.56
CA ASN A 79 -10.27 -14.91 -25.73
C ASN A 79 -9.00 -15.17 -26.56
N ILE A 80 -7.83 -14.83 -26.01
CA ILE A 80 -6.53 -15.05 -26.64
C ILE A 80 -6.15 -16.55 -26.63
N ASP A 81 -5.71 -17.08 -27.77
CA ASP A 81 -5.06 -18.39 -27.83
C ASP A 81 -3.58 -18.27 -27.42
N ALA A 82 -3.26 -18.59 -26.16
CA ALA A 82 -1.90 -18.52 -25.61
C ALA A 82 -0.80 -19.23 -26.44
N SER A 83 -1.17 -20.15 -27.36
CA SER A 83 -0.20 -20.77 -28.26
C SER A 83 0.41 -19.80 -29.29
N VAL A 84 -0.23 -18.65 -29.55
CA VAL A 84 0.33 -17.62 -30.45
C VAL A 84 1.45 -16.83 -29.77
N LEU A 85 1.30 -16.57 -28.46
CA LEU A 85 2.29 -15.89 -27.63
C LEU A 85 3.55 -16.75 -27.41
N SER A 86 3.37 -18.07 -27.30
CA SER A 86 4.44 -19.07 -27.11
C SER A 86 5.49 -19.10 -28.24
N GLY A 87 5.25 -18.42 -29.37
CA GLY A 87 6.17 -18.33 -30.50
C GLY A 87 7.07 -17.10 -30.51
N LEU A 88 6.82 -16.09 -29.66
CA LEU A 88 7.60 -14.86 -29.60
C LEU A 88 8.86 -15.10 -28.77
N VAL A 89 9.99 -15.28 -29.45
CA VAL A 89 11.32 -15.37 -28.85
C VAL A 89 12.14 -14.20 -29.38
N ASP A 90 12.61 -13.35 -28.48
CA ASP A 90 13.60 -12.34 -28.86
C ASP A 90 14.98 -12.98 -29.03
N ALA A 91 15.67 -12.58 -30.10
CA ALA A 91 16.94 -13.17 -30.50
C ALA A 91 18.15 -12.59 -29.74
N GLU A 92 17.99 -11.49 -29.00
CA GLU A 92 19.03 -10.87 -28.18
C GLU A 92 18.99 -11.38 -26.74
N VAL A 93 17.80 -11.57 -26.13
CA VAL A 93 17.67 -12.12 -24.75
C VAL A 93 17.75 -13.65 -24.72
N GLY A 94 17.26 -14.33 -25.77
CA GLY A 94 17.40 -15.79 -25.91
C GLY A 94 16.43 -16.64 -25.06
N VAL A 95 15.51 -16.01 -24.34
CA VAL A 95 14.31 -16.61 -23.73
C VAL A 95 13.05 -16.19 -24.51
N PRO A 96 11.92 -16.92 -24.39
CA PRO A 96 10.62 -16.43 -24.86
C PRO A 96 10.26 -15.09 -24.20
N LEU A 97 9.52 -14.24 -24.91
CA LEU A 97 8.97 -13.02 -24.30
C LEU A 97 7.77 -13.35 -23.41
N PHE A 98 6.96 -14.33 -23.80
CA PHE A 98 5.74 -14.71 -23.09
C PHE A 98 5.66 -16.20 -22.73
N GLY A 99 4.94 -16.50 -21.64
CA GLY A 99 4.64 -17.85 -21.14
C GLY A 99 5.49 -18.29 -19.95
N THR A 100 5.25 -19.50 -19.44
CA THR A 100 5.79 -20.01 -18.15
C THR A 100 7.32 -20.13 -18.03
N GLU A 101 8.04 -19.96 -19.13
CA GLU A 101 9.51 -19.98 -19.20
C GLU A 101 10.06 -18.72 -19.91
N GLY A 102 9.19 -17.70 -20.09
CA GLY A 102 9.50 -16.44 -20.74
C GLY A 102 9.72 -15.30 -19.75
N LEU A 103 9.81 -14.08 -20.27
CA LEU A 103 9.88 -12.87 -19.44
C LEU A 103 8.54 -12.58 -18.75
N ILE A 104 7.42 -12.73 -19.44
CA ILE A 104 6.08 -12.40 -18.92
C ILE A 104 5.15 -13.61 -19.00
N GLN A 105 4.66 -14.07 -17.86
CA GLN A 105 3.51 -14.96 -17.78
C GLN A 105 2.25 -14.10 -17.67
N LEU A 106 1.33 -14.24 -18.64
CA LEU A 106 0.00 -13.66 -18.55
C LEU A 106 -0.89 -14.58 -17.72
N GLY A 107 -1.75 -13.96 -16.90
CA GLY A 107 -2.78 -14.63 -16.11
C GLY A 107 -4.05 -14.91 -16.92
N ALA A 108 -5.19 -14.41 -16.44
CA ALA A 108 -6.48 -14.49 -17.14
C ALA A 108 -6.39 -13.93 -18.58
N LEU A 109 -7.06 -14.59 -19.53
CA LEU A 109 -6.93 -14.37 -20.99
C LEU A 109 -8.22 -13.87 -21.67
N GLU A 110 -9.19 -13.46 -20.87
CA GLU A 110 -10.51 -13.01 -21.29
C GLU A 110 -10.44 -11.56 -21.79
N GLN A 111 -11.17 -11.31 -22.89
CA GLN A 111 -11.36 -9.98 -23.46
C GLN A 111 -12.85 -9.84 -23.79
N TYR A 112 -13.51 -8.78 -23.33
CA TYR A 112 -14.96 -8.59 -23.44
C TYR A 112 -15.32 -7.19 -23.92
N GLY A 113 -16.28 -7.12 -24.83
CA GLY A 113 -16.85 -5.87 -25.30
C GLY A 113 -18.36 -5.94 -25.45
N ARG A 114 -19.02 -4.80 -25.29
CA ARG A 114 -20.43 -4.60 -25.50
C ARG A 114 -20.72 -3.20 -26.02
N SER A 115 -21.36 -3.14 -27.18
CA SER A 115 -22.06 -1.95 -27.68
C SER A 115 -23.38 -2.43 -28.30
N GLU A 116 -24.46 -2.35 -27.53
CA GLU A 116 -25.81 -2.74 -27.99
C GLU A 116 -26.53 -1.55 -28.62
N THR A 117 -27.56 -1.80 -29.45
CA THR A 117 -28.28 -0.72 -30.14
C THR A 117 -29.01 0.22 -29.17
N GLY A 118 -28.47 1.44 -29.02
CA GLY A 118 -28.91 2.43 -28.04
C GLY A 118 -28.54 2.10 -26.59
N GLY A 119 -27.58 1.20 -26.37
CA GLY A 119 -27.00 0.87 -25.08
C GLY A 119 -25.77 1.71 -24.75
N VAL A 120 -25.28 1.56 -23.52
CA VAL A 120 -24.02 2.17 -23.04
C VAL A 120 -22.84 1.29 -23.49
N PRO A 121 -21.77 1.87 -24.08
CA PRO A 121 -20.56 1.11 -24.41
C PRO A 121 -19.87 0.63 -23.13
N PHE A 122 -19.40 -0.61 -23.15
CA PHE A 122 -18.76 -1.24 -22.01
C PHE A 122 -17.67 -2.20 -22.53
N ALA A 123 -16.44 -2.04 -22.05
CA ALA A 123 -15.30 -2.86 -22.39
C ALA A 123 -14.61 -3.35 -21.11
N SER A 124 -14.01 -4.54 -21.16
CA SER A 124 -13.17 -5.06 -20.09
C SER A 124 -12.26 -6.19 -20.57
N SER A 125 -11.21 -6.48 -19.81
CA SER A 125 -10.26 -7.54 -20.12
C SER A 125 -9.49 -7.97 -18.86
N GLY A 126 -8.80 -9.11 -18.93
CA GLY A 126 -8.14 -9.72 -17.78
C GLY A 126 -9.06 -10.67 -17.03
N ALA A 127 -9.00 -10.70 -15.70
CA ALA A 127 -9.81 -11.61 -14.89
C ALA A 127 -11.27 -11.16 -14.77
N VAL A 128 -12.07 -11.42 -15.80
CA VAL A 128 -13.47 -10.99 -15.91
C VAL A 128 -14.47 -12.15 -15.92
N ALA A 129 -15.56 -12.00 -15.18
CA ALA A 129 -16.65 -12.95 -15.08
C ALA A 129 -17.50 -13.01 -16.37
N GLU A 130 -18.38 -14.02 -16.53
CA GLU A 130 -19.25 -14.21 -17.72
C GLU A 130 -20.09 -12.98 -18.15
N SER A 131 -20.26 -11.98 -17.28
CA SER A 131 -20.95 -10.72 -17.58
C SER A 131 -20.05 -9.58 -18.10
N GLY A 132 -18.73 -9.80 -18.17
CA GLY A 132 -17.73 -8.77 -18.43
C GLY A 132 -17.38 -7.91 -17.22
N ALA A 133 -17.91 -8.19 -16.03
CA ALA A 133 -17.49 -7.50 -14.81
C ALA A 133 -16.19 -8.12 -14.29
N ILE A 134 -15.37 -7.34 -13.58
CA ILE A 134 -14.17 -7.84 -12.90
C ILE A 134 -14.55 -9.00 -11.96
N ASP A 135 -13.84 -10.12 -12.03
CA ASP A 135 -14.05 -11.27 -11.16
C ASP A 135 -13.17 -11.19 -9.92
N ILE A 136 -13.73 -10.62 -8.85
CA ILE A 136 -13.08 -10.50 -7.54
C ILE A 136 -12.66 -11.88 -6.98
N ALA A 137 -13.25 -13.00 -7.43
CA ALA A 137 -12.86 -14.34 -7.00
C ALA A 137 -11.59 -14.88 -7.69
N ALA A 138 -11.06 -14.18 -8.70
CA ALA A 138 -9.85 -14.59 -9.43
C ALA A 138 -8.56 -14.50 -8.59
N VAL A 139 -8.55 -13.71 -7.50
CA VAL A 139 -7.43 -13.64 -6.56
C VAL A 139 -7.06 -15.02 -5.97
N ASP A 140 -8.05 -15.88 -5.74
CA ASP A 140 -7.87 -17.22 -5.17
C ASP A 140 -7.36 -18.27 -6.19
N ASP A 141 -7.12 -17.90 -7.46
CA ASP A 141 -6.73 -18.81 -8.54
C ASP A 141 -5.36 -18.45 -9.15
N GLU A 142 -4.31 -19.11 -8.66
CA GLU A 142 -2.91 -19.00 -9.15
C GLU A 142 -2.79 -19.13 -10.69
N ALA A 143 -3.74 -19.79 -11.37
CA ALA A 143 -3.75 -19.89 -12.83
C ALA A 143 -4.15 -18.61 -13.56
N GLN A 144 -4.68 -17.61 -12.83
CA GLN A 144 -5.10 -16.29 -13.33
C GLN A 144 -4.14 -15.17 -12.92
N HIS A 145 -3.08 -15.49 -12.17
CA HIS A 145 -2.02 -14.56 -11.79
C HIS A 145 -1.02 -14.34 -12.94
N ALA A 146 -0.48 -13.13 -13.02
CA ALA A 146 0.56 -12.74 -13.96
C ALA A 146 1.93 -12.68 -13.26
N SER A 147 3.02 -12.80 -14.00
CA SER A 147 4.34 -12.57 -13.41
C SER A 147 5.36 -12.15 -14.46
N VAL A 148 6.40 -11.47 -14.00
CA VAL A 148 7.50 -10.98 -14.83
C VAL A 148 8.83 -11.45 -14.26
N ASN A 149 9.47 -12.38 -14.96
CA ASN A 149 10.81 -12.86 -14.65
C ASN A 149 11.85 -11.90 -15.26
N LEU A 150 12.44 -11.07 -14.41
CA LEU A 150 13.41 -10.04 -14.77
C LEU A 150 14.85 -10.57 -14.78
N THR A 151 15.09 -11.74 -14.18
CA THR A 151 16.41 -12.39 -14.09
C THR A 151 17.19 -12.45 -15.42
N PRO A 152 16.58 -12.78 -16.58
CA PRO A 152 17.30 -12.81 -17.86
C PRO A 152 17.74 -11.43 -18.38
N LEU A 153 17.27 -10.34 -17.77
CA LEU A 153 17.55 -8.95 -18.17
C LEU A 153 18.66 -8.29 -17.32
N LEU A 154 19.07 -8.89 -16.18
CA LEU A 154 20.03 -8.30 -15.24
C LEU A 154 21.38 -7.95 -15.90
N ASP A 155 21.96 -8.84 -16.72
CA ASP A 155 23.17 -8.59 -17.52
C ASP A 155 23.05 -7.34 -18.42
N ARG A 156 21.84 -7.02 -18.89
CA ARG A 156 21.58 -5.91 -19.82
C ARG A 156 21.23 -4.60 -19.10
N ALA A 157 20.60 -4.68 -17.93
CA ALA A 157 20.47 -3.58 -16.99
C ALA A 157 21.80 -3.24 -16.29
N GLY A 158 22.79 -4.15 -16.32
CA GLY A 158 24.08 -3.98 -15.62
C GLY A 158 24.03 -4.32 -14.13
N LEU A 159 22.99 -5.06 -13.72
CA LEU A 159 22.68 -5.43 -12.34
C LEU A 159 23.21 -6.82 -11.95
N ASP A 160 23.82 -7.58 -12.87
CA ASP A 160 24.37 -8.93 -12.65
C ASP A 160 25.48 -9.00 -11.56
N GLY A 161 26.07 -7.86 -11.21
CA GLY A 161 27.00 -7.73 -10.11
C GLY A 161 26.35 -7.52 -8.73
N LEU A 162 25.08 -7.13 -8.67
CA LEU A 162 24.33 -6.84 -7.43
C LEU A 162 23.20 -7.85 -7.18
N LEU A 163 22.56 -8.34 -8.24
CA LEU A 163 21.45 -9.28 -8.22
C LEU A 163 21.80 -10.56 -8.97
N SER A 164 21.38 -11.70 -8.45
CA SER A 164 21.41 -13.00 -9.14
C SER A 164 20.05 -13.39 -9.71
N GLU A 165 18.96 -12.96 -9.07
CA GLU A 165 17.58 -13.26 -9.46
C GLU A 165 16.70 -12.02 -9.21
N ALA A 166 15.69 -11.82 -10.05
CA ALA A 166 14.69 -10.76 -9.89
C ALA A 166 13.37 -11.21 -10.53
N ASN A 167 12.27 -11.09 -9.79
CA ASN A 167 10.93 -11.50 -10.21
C ASN A 167 9.88 -10.53 -9.66
N LEU A 168 8.90 -10.18 -10.49
CA LEU A 168 7.70 -9.45 -10.08
C LEU A 168 6.51 -10.41 -10.20
N GLU A 169 5.84 -10.68 -9.10
CA GLU A 169 4.57 -11.42 -9.06
C GLU A 169 3.41 -10.42 -9.02
N LEU A 170 2.40 -10.66 -9.85
CA LEU A 170 1.24 -9.80 -10.04
C LEU A 170 -0.01 -10.68 -9.95
N GLY A 171 -0.99 -10.29 -9.15
CA GLY A 171 -2.18 -11.12 -8.98
C GLY A 171 -3.04 -11.25 -10.23
N ALA A 172 -4.32 -11.59 -10.03
CA ALA A 172 -5.30 -11.38 -11.09
C ALA A 172 -5.37 -9.87 -11.43
N VAL A 173 -5.10 -9.54 -12.70
CA VAL A 173 -5.12 -8.19 -13.26
C VAL A 173 -6.36 -8.04 -14.17
N SER A 174 -7.10 -6.94 -14.01
CA SER A 174 -8.31 -6.65 -14.79
C SER A 174 -8.51 -5.15 -14.99
N GLY A 175 -9.04 -4.76 -16.15
CA GLY A 175 -9.42 -3.37 -16.45
C GLY A 175 -10.81 -3.31 -17.08
N LEU A 176 -11.49 -2.18 -16.86
CA LEU A 176 -12.87 -1.95 -17.27
C LEU A 176 -13.08 -0.49 -17.63
N ALA A 177 -13.76 -0.24 -18.75
CA ALA A 177 -14.19 1.09 -19.16
C ALA A 177 -15.67 1.09 -19.55
N THR A 178 -16.39 2.12 -19.10
CA THR A 178 -17.80 2.34 -19.38
C THR A 178 -18.09 3.85 -19.34
N VAL A 179 -19.35 4.21 -19.56
CA VAL A 179 -19.85 5.58 -19.44
C VAL A 179 -20.98 5.60 -18.39
N ASP A 180 -21.09 6.68 -17.62
CA ASP A 180 -22.15 6.87 -16.62
C ASP A 180 -23.48 7.41 -17.22
N ASP A 181 -24.48 7.60 -16.36
CA ASP A 181 -25.81 8.14 -16.75
C ASP A 181 -25.75 9.60 -17.24
N ASP A 182 -24.70 10.36 -16.88
CA ASP A 182 -24.48 11.75 -17.29
C ASP A 182 -23.65 11.87 -18.58
N GLY A 183 -23.06 10.77 -19.07
CA GLY A 183 -22.23 10.72 -20.27
C GLY A 183 -20.73 10.87 -20.02
N SER A 184 -20.28 10.77 -18.77
CA SER A 184 -18.86 10.83 -18.39
C SER A 184 -18.23 9.45 -18.44
N TYR A 185 -16.93 9.37 -18.76
CA TYR A 185 -16.18 8.12 -18.69
C TYR A 185 -16.00 7.65 -17.25
N VAL A 186 -16.09 6.32 -17.08
CA VAL A 186 -15.79 5.63 -15.82
C VAL A 186 -14.82 4.50 -16.16
N GLY A 187 -13.58 4.64 -15.69
CA GLY A 187 -12.60 3.56 -15.65
C GLY A 187 -12.58 2.90 -14.28
N ASP A 188 -12.40 1.58 -14.27
CA ASP A 188 -12.21 0.76 -13.07
C ASP A 188 -11.14 -0.31 -13.36
N TYR A 189 -10.43 -0.79 -12.35
CA TYR A 189 -9.38 -1.79 -12.48
C TYR A 189 -9.19 -2.58 -11.20
N GLN A 190 -8.63 -3.78 -11.34
CA GLN A 190 -8.18 -4.57 -10.20
C GLN A 190 -6.80 -5.14 -10.47
N ILE A 191 -5.90 -4.99 -9.49
CA ILE A 191 -4.65 -5.75 -9.34
C ILE A 191 -4.73 -6.39 -7.95
N SER A 192 -4.57 -7.71 -7.89
CA SER A 192 -4.93 -8.46 -6.66
C SER A 192 -3.77 -8.66 -5.67
N GLU A 193 -2.54 -8.50 -6.13
CA GLU A 193 -1.29 -8.48 -5.34
C GLU A 193 -0.17 -7.92 -6.24
N GLY A 194 0.93 -7.45 -5.64
CA GLY A 194 2.11 -7.00 -6.38
C GLY A 194 3.38 -7.11 -5.53
N THR A 195 4.18 -8.14 -5.77
CA THR A 195 5.38 -8.44 -4.98
C THR A 195 6.62 -8.44 -5.86
N LEU A 196 7.60 -7.60 -5.56
CA LEU A 196 8.90 -7.58 -6.22
C LEU A 196 9.94 -8.29 -5.34
N THR A 197 10.40 -9.46 -5.79
CA THR A 197 11.44 -10.26 -5.13
C THR A 197 12.76 -10.09 -5.85
N LEU A 198 13.79 -9.64 -5.12
CA LEU A 198 15.16 -9.43 -5.61
C LEU A 198 16.12 -10.29 -4.79
N THR A 199 16.97 -11.09 -5.43
CA THR A 199 18.00 -11.89 -4.72
C THR A 199 19.38 -11.29 -4.95
N SER A 200 20.01 -10.80 -3.89
CA SER A 200 21.35 -10.21 -3.92
C SER A 200 22.42 -11.12 -3.29
N PRO A 201 23.44 -11.53 -4.04
CA PRO A 201 24.61 -12.21 -3.49
C PRO A 201 25.39 -11.39 -2.45
N THR A 202 25.26 -10.05 -2.47
CA THR A 202 25.90 -9.14 -1.50
C THR A 202 25.21 -9.22 -0.13
N VAL A 203 23.88 -9.29 -0.11
CA VAL A 203 23.08 -9.51 1.12
C VAL A 203 23.45 -10.85 1.76
N ALA A 204 23.49 -11.94 0.96
CA ALA A 204 23.89 -13.26 1.44
C ALA A 204 25.35 -13.31 1.93
N ALA A 205 26.25 -12.53 1.32
CA ALA A 205 27.63 -12.41 1.77
C ALA A 205 27.72 -11.69 3.13
N ALA A 206 26.95 -10.63 3.36
CA ALA A 206 26.89 -9.94 4.64
C ALA A 206 26.44 -10.88 5.79
N GLY A 207 25.40 -11.69 5.57
CA GLY A 207 24.97 -12.70 6.55
C GLY A 207 26.06 -13.74 6.87
N ALA A 208 26.85 -14.14 5.87
CA ALA A 208 27.99 -15.03 6.05
C ALA A 208 29.14 -14.36 6.83
N ASP A 209 29.45 -13.10 6.54
CA ASP A 209 30.50 -12.32 7.23
C ASP A 209 30.13 -12.08 8.71
N LEU A 210 28.86 -11.76 9.01
CA LEU A 210 28.35 -11.68 10.39
C LEU A 210 28.46 -13.03 11.11
N THR A 211 28.18 -14.14 10.41
CA THR A 211 28.33 -15.50 10.97
C THR A 211 29.80 -15.82 11.29
N GLU A 212 30.77 -15.40 10.45
CA GLU A 212 32.20 -15.55 10.72
C GLU A 212 32.67 -14.66 11.90
N ALA A 213 32.12 -13.45 12.03
CA ALA A 213 32.37 -12.56 13.16
C ALA A 213 31.91 -13.19 14.49
N VAL A 214 30.68 -13.71 14.55
CA VAL A 214 30.15 -14.44 15.72
C VAL A 214 30.96 -15.70 16.02
N GLY A 215 31.36 -16.45 14.99
CA GLY A 215 32.23 -17.63 15.12
C GLY A 215 33.60 -17.31 15.71
N THR A 216 34.12 -16.10 15.45
CA THR A 216 35.37 -15.60 16.04
C THR A 216 35.20 -15.33 17.54
N VAL A 217 34.08 -14.75 17.97
CA VAL A 217 33.75 -14.55 19.40
C VAL A 217 33.58 -15.89 20.12
N SER A 218 32.86 -16.85 19.52
CA SER A 218 32.70 -18.21 20.07
C SER A 218 34.06 -18.91 20.23
N THR A 219 34.95 -18.76 19.25
CA THR A 219 36.31 -19.32 19.32
C THR A 219 37.14 -18.66 20.44
N ALA A 220 36.99 -17.35 20.67
CA ALA A 220 37.66 -16.66 21.77
C ALA A 220 37.14 -17.11 23.14
N ALA A 221 35.82 -17.24 23.30
CA ALA A 221 35.17 -17.72 24.52
C ALA A 221 35.57 -19.16 24.88
N ASN A 222 35.49 -20.09 23.92
CA ASN A 222 35.95 -21.47 24.11
C ASN A 222 37.48 -21.56 24.33
N GLY A 223 38.23 -20.48 24.05
CA GLY A 223 39.65 -20.34 24.40
C GLY A 223 39.93 -20.23 25.90
N ILE A 224 38.92 -20.02 26.75
CA ILE A 224 39.05 -20.01 28.22
C ILE A 224 39.56 -21.37 28.73
N THR A 225 38.99 -22.47 28.23
CA THR A 225 39.26 -23.86 28.65
C THR A 225 40.18 -24.63 27.71
N ALA A 226 40.75 -23.97 26.70
CA ALA A 226 41.70 -24.58 25.76
C ALA A 226 43.12 -24.70 26.37
N GLU A 227 43.95 -25.60 25.83
CA GLU A 227 45.35 -25.78 26.27
C GLU A 227 46.15 -24.46 26.19
N GLY A 228 46.70 -24.02 27.32
CA GLY A 228 47.36 -22.72 27.48
C GLY A 228 46.41 -21.53 27.65
N GLY A 229 45.13 -21.78 27.90
CA GLY A 229 44.05 -20.80 28.05
C GLY A 229 44.02 -20.10 29.42
N VAL A 230 42.86 -19.54 29.76
CA VAL A 230 42.67 -18.81 31.03
C VAL A 230 42.75 -19.76 32.23
N ILE A 231 42.18 -20.98 32.12
CA ILE A 231 42.22 -21.97 33.20
C ILE A 231 43.68 -22.37 33.51
N ASP A 232 44.42 -22.89 32.54
CA ASP A 232 45.83 -23.30 32.70
C ASP A 232 46.73 -22.18 33.26
N THR A 233 46.47 -20.92 32.88
CA THR A 233 47.32 -19.78 33.27
C THR A 233 46.96 -19.16 34.63
N VAL A 234 45.76 -19.40 35.15
CA VAL A 234 45.25 -18.81 36.41
C VAL A 234 45.02 -19.88 37.49
N VAL A 235 44.43 -21.02 37.15
CA VAL A 235 43.97 -22.04 38.09
C VAL A 235 45.09 -22.99 38.49
N ASP A 236 45.86 -23.54 37.54
CA ASP A 236 46.97 -24.48 37.83
C ASP A 236 48.00 -23.91 38.82
N PRO A 237 48.46 -22.64 38.71
CA PRO A 237 49.41 -22.07 39.67
C PRO A 237 48.83 -21.95 41.08
N LEU A 238 47.51 -21.78 41.22
CA LEU A 238 46.82 -21.67 42.51
C LEU A 238 46.68 -23.05 43.16
N PHE A 239 46.28 -24.08 42.41
CA PHE A 239 46.22 -25.45 42.93
C PHE A 239 47.61 -26.04 43.22
N THR A 240 48.62 -25.76 42.39
CA THR A 240 50.04 -26.06 42.70
C THR A 240 50.48 -25.38 44.01
N THR A 241 50.01 -24.16 44.27
CA THR A 241 50.32 -23.42 45.51
C THR A 241 49.56 -24.01 46.71
N LEU A 242 48.32 -24.47 46.51
CA LEU A 242 47.51 -25.16 47.51
C LEU A 242 48.16 -26.49 47.91
N GLU A 243 48.52 -27.35 46.95
CA GLU A 243 49.24 -28.61 47.16
C GLU A 243 50.47 -28.40 48.05
N GLY A 244 51.38 -27.50 47.65
CA GLY A 244 52.57 -27.16 48.43
C GLY A 244 52.30 -26.50 49.79
N THR A 245 51.09 -25.98 50.02
CA THR A 245 50.65 -25.45 51.32
C THR A 245 50.06 -26.54 52.20
N LEU A 246 49.35 -27.51 51.62
CA LEU A 246 48.86 -28.72 52.30
C LEU A 246 50.02 -29.60 52.73
N ASP A 247 51.00 -29.84 51.86
CA ASP A 247 52.25 -30.56 52.13
C ASP A 247 53.12 -29.90 53.23
N ALA A 248 52.94 -28.60 53.45
CA ALA A 248 53.61 -27.88 54.54
C ALA A 248 52.94 -28.11 55.91
N LEU A 249 51.72 -28.67 55.95
CA LEU A 249 51.05 -29.05 57.19
C LEU A 249 51.68 -30.34 57.76
N PRO A 250 52.00 -30.39 59.07
CA PRO A 250 52.47 -31.63 59.66
C PRO A 250 51.35 -32.68 59.62
N ALA A 251 51.67 -33.87 59.10
CA ALA A 251 50.77 -35.01 58.94
C ALA A 251 49.71 -34.89 57.82
N VAL A 252 49.97 -34.08 56.80
CA VAL A 252 49.28 -34.12 55.50
C VAL A 252 50.32 -34.39 54.42
N GLU A 253 49.98 -35.19 53.43
CA GLU A 253 50.68 -35.37 52.15
C GLU A 253 49.60 -35.21 51.06
N ALA A 254 49.85 -34.41 50.03
CA ALA A 254 48.88 -34.05 48.99
C ALA A 254 49.41 -34.37 47.59
N ASP A 255 48.54 -34.94 46.74
CA ASP A 255 48.77 -35.18 45.32
C ASP A 255 47.52 -34.69 44.58
N LEU A 256 47.52 -33.40 44.21
CA LEU A 256 46.39 -32.77 43.51
C LEU A 256 46.58 -32.94 41.99
N GLY A 257 45.54 -33.39 41.30
CA GLY A 257 45.54 -33.49 39.85
C GLY A 257 45.53 -32.13 39.16
N ASP A 258 45.91 -32.13 37.88
CA ASP A 258 45.78 -30.96 37.02
C ASP A 258 44.28 -30.56 36.92
N PRO A 259 43.92 -29.27 37.08
CA PRO A 259 42.56 -28.80 36.88
C PRO A 259 42.03 -29.16 35.49
N THR A 260 40.77 -29.55 35.43
CA THR A 260 40.03 -29.74 34.18
C THR A 260 38.86 -28.79 34.13
N ALA A 261 38.54 -28.27 32.94
CA ALA A 261 37.41 -27.38 32.78
C ALA A 261 36.64 -27.68 31.50
N THR A 262 35.33 -27.46 31.53
CA THR A 262 34.44 -27.60 30.38
C THR A 262 33.63 -26.34 30.17
N LEU A 263 33.65 -25.89 28.92
CA LEU A 263 32.81 -24.84 28.35
C LEU A 263 32.49 -25.31 26.92
N ASP A 264 31.22 -25.31 26.54
CA ASP A 264 30.76 -25.71 25.20
C ASP A 264 29.80 -24.64 24.67
N LEU A 265 30.35 -23.62 24.01
CA LEU A 265 29.60 -22.45 23.57
C LEU A 265 29.56 -22.32 22.05
N ASP A 266 28.41 -22.63 21.46
CA ASP A 266 28.09 -22.34 20.06
C ASP A 266 27.22 -21.08 19.97
N LEU A 267 27.86 -19.92 19.73
CA LEU A 267 27.14 -18.67 19.50
C LEU A 267 26.39 -18.66 18.16
N THR A 268 26.85 -19.42 17.16
CA THR A 268 26.17 -19.47 15.84
C THR A 268 24.80 -20.14 15.96
N ALA A 269 24.63 -21.09 16.88
CA ALA A 269 23.33 -21.65 17.22
C ALA A 269 22.38 -20.62 17.87
N ALA A 270 22.91 -19.61 18.57
CA ALA A 270 22.11 -18.54 19.18
C ALA A 270 21.73 -17.43 18.18
N THR A 271 22.60 -17.12 17.21
CA THR A 271 22.39 -16.04 16.24
C THR A 271 21.75 -16.46 14.92
N ASN A 272 21.85 -17.74 14.53
CA ASN A 272 21.21 -18.26 13.32
C ASN A 272 19.70 -17.96 13.21
N PRO A 273 18.88 -17.99 14.29
CA PRO A 273 17.46 -17.62 14.20
C PRO A 273 17.21 -16.17 13.78
N ILE A 274 18.18 -15.27 13.98
CA ILE A 274 18.12 -13.87 13.52
C ILE A 274 18.59 -13.81 12.07
N LEU A 275 19.80 -14.32 11.79
CA LEU A 275 20.45 -14.20 10.48
C LEU A 275 19.78 -15.00 9.34
N ALA A 276 18.93 -15.98 9.66
CA ALA A 276 18.20 -16.78 8.67
C ALA A 276 16.70 -16.48 8.61
N ALA A 277 16.21 -15.53 9.41
CA ALA A 277 14.83 -15.07 9.36
C ALA A 277 14.62 -14.08 8.21
N ASP A 278 13.35 -13.91 7.84
CA ASP A 278 12.90 -12.79 7.03
C ASP A 278 12.74 -11.60 8.00
N LEU A 279 13.59 -10.59 7.83
CA LEU A 279 13.74 -9.44 8.73
C LEU A 279 12.93 -8.27 8.20
N GLY A 280 12.28 -7.52 9.08
CA GLY A 280 11.35 -6.45 8.74
C GLY A 280 9.91 -6.79 9.10
N ASP A 281 9.04 -5.80 8.99
CA ASP A 281 7.60 -5.96 9.22
C ASP A 281 6.90 -6.19 7.87
N PRO A 282 6.25 -7.34 7.63
CA PRO A 282 5.49 -7.56 6.41
C PRO A 282 4.35 -6.54 6.24
N GLU A 283 3.83 -5.93 7.31
CA GLU A 283 2.83 -4.85 7.22
C GLU A 283 3.44 -3.49 6.80
N ALA A 284 4.77 -3.33 6.88
CA ALA A 284 5.47 -2.13 6.39
C ALA A 284 5.84 -2.21 4.90
N GLY A 285 5.95 -3.42 4.35
CA GLY A 285 6.10 -3.68 2.92
C GLY A 285 7.50 -4.01 2.42
N VAL A 286 8.51 -4.08 3.30
CA VAL A 286 9.85 -4.56 2.94
C VAL A 286 10.31 -5.63 3.91
N THR A 287 10.79 -6.76 3.38
CA THR A 287 11.52 -7.76 4.17
C THR A 287 12.86 -8.15 3.52
N LEU A 288 13.81 -8.58 4.35
CA LEU A 288 15.19 -8.87 3.99
C LEU A 288 15.64 -10.17 4.65
N ASN A 289 16.20 -11.13 3.90
CA ASN A 289 16.76 -12.35 4.46
C ASN A 289 18.27 -12.43 4.20
N LEU A 290 19.07 -12.29 5.26
CA LEU A 290 20.54 -12.33 5.20
C LEU A 290 21.11 -13.73 4.90
N GLY A 291 20.30 -14.79 5.07
CA GLY A 291 20.69 -16.17 4.81
C GLY A 291 20.48 -16.61 3.35
N THR A 292 19.44 -16.10 2.69
CA THR A 292 19.17 -16.37 1.26
C THR A 292 19.70 -15.27 0.35
N GLY A 293 19.81 -14.04 0.84
CA GLY A 293 20.10 -12.84 0.05
C GLY A 293 18.85 -12.17 -0.52
N GLU A 294 17.66 -12.58 -0.11
CA GLU A 294 16.39 -12.12 -0.67
C GLU A 294 15.97 -10.76 -0.07
N VAL A 295 15.46 -9.88 -0.93
CA VAL A 295 14.80 -8.62 -0.60
C VAL A 295 13.41 -8.70 -1.22
N VAL A 296 12.37 -8.70 -0.40
CA VAL A 296 10.98 -8.75 -0.85
C VAL A 296 10.34 -7.40 -0.61
N VAL A 297 9.76 -6.83 -1.65
CA VAL A 297 9.08 -5.53 -1.65
C VAL A 297 7.62 -5.76 -2.02
N ASP A 298 6.72 -5.61 -1.05
CA ASP A 298 5.28 -5.62 -1.23
C ASP A 298 4.82 -4.22 -1.67
N LEU A 299 4.38 -4.11 -2.92
CA LEU A 299 3.97 -2.85 -3.53
C LEU A 299 2.59 -2.40 -3.05
N GLU A 300 1.76 -3.27 -2.45
CA GLU A 300 0.48 -2.88 -1.85
C GLU A 300 0.67 -2.17 -0.49
N ALA A 301 1.58 -2.68 0.34
CA ALA A 301 1.89 -2.09 1.64
C ALA A 301 2.56 -0.71 1.54
N LEU A 302 3.27 -0.45 0.44
CA LEU A 302 4.03 0.79 0.23
C LEU A 302 3.20 1.95 -0.36
N VAL A 303 2.03 1.68 -0.94
CA VAL A 303 1.12 2.72 -1.44
C VAL A 303 0.16 3.18 -0.36
N ALA A 304 -0.17 4.48 -0.34
CA ALA A 304 -0.85 5.14 0.78
C ALA A 304 -2.24 4.58 1.18
N ASN A 305 -2.85 3.74 0.35
CA ASN A 305 -4.14 3.09 0.59
C ASN A 305 -4.02 1.64 1.12
N GLY A 306 -2.82 1.05 1.17
CA GLY A 306 -2.62 -0.36 1.53
C GLY A 306 -3.17 -1.35 0.49
N THR A 307 -3.30 -0.92 -0.77
CA THR A 307 -3.69 -1.74 -1.91
C THR A 307 -3.33 -1.05 -3.23
N LEU A 308 -3.04 -1.81 -4.27
CA LEU A 308 -2.74 -1.31 -5.63
C LEU A 308 -3.97 -0.78 -6.37
N ASN A 309 -5.15 -0.82 -5.76
CA ASN A 309 -6.43 -0.39 -6.31
C ASN A 309 -6.79 1.03 -5.86
N ASP A 310 -7.70 1.71 -6.56
CA ASP A 310 -8.12 3.11 -6.28
C ASP A 310 -6.99 4.18 -6.26
N LEU A 311 -5.78 3.84 -6.72
CA LEU A 311 -4.67 4.79 -6.86
C LEU A 311 -4.96 5.85 -7.95
N PRO A 312 -4.35 7.05 -7.88
CA PRO A 312 -4.53 8.09 -8.89
C PRO A 312 -4.22 7.60 -10.32
N ALA A 313 -4.84 8.24 -11.32
CA ALA A 313 -4.58 7.93 -12.73
C ALA A 313 -3.11 8.11 -13.11
N ASN A 314 -2.53 7.10 -13.77
CA ASN A 314 -1.13 7.02 -14.20
C ASN A 314 -0.13 7.12 -13.02
N THR A 315 -0.31 6.28 -11.99
CA THR A 315 0.57 6.22 -10.81
C THR A 315 1.77 5.29 -11.07
N GLU A 316 2.99 5.78 -10.96
CA GLU A 316 4.22 4.97 -11.05
C GLU A 316 4.52 4.31 -9.69
N LEU A 317 4.69 2.99 -9.65
CA LEU A 317 4.87 2.26 -8.37
C LEU A 317 6.28 2.38 -7.80
N LEU A 318 7.29 2.53 -8.64
CA LEU A 318 8.68 2.70 -8.25
C LEU A 318 9.14 4.15 -8.47
N ASP A 319 8.33 5.11 -8.01
CA ASP A 319 8.70 6.52 -8.04
C ASP A 319 9.78 6.87 -6.98
N GLY A 320 10.31 8.09 -7.06
CA GLY A 320 11.40 8.53 -6.18
C GLY A 320 11.02 8.66 -4.69
N ASP A 321 9.75 8.88 -4.36
CA ASP A 321 9.29 8.98 -2.97
C ASP A 321 9.10 7.56 -2.40
N THR A 322 8.53 6.63 -3.18
CA THR A 322 8.41 5.20 -2.82
C THR A 322 9.79 4.53 -2.67
N ILE A 323 10.73 4.77 -3.59
CA ILE A 323 12.12 4.26 -3.48
C ILE A 323 12.80 4.79 -2.22
N THR A 324 12.57 6.07 -1.87
CA THR A 324 13.12 6.65 -0.63
C THR A 324 12.53 5.98 0.61
N ALA A 325 11.24 5.63 0.59
CA ALA A 325 10.59 4.88 1.67
C ALA A 325 11.15 3.46 1.80
N ILE A 326 11.33 2.73 0.69
CA ILE A 326 11.93 1.38 0.68
C ILE A 326 13.34 1.40 1.26
N ASN A 327 14.21 2.32 0.79
CA ASN A 327 15.58 2.43 1.31
C ASN A 327 15.58 2.75 2.81
N GLY A 328 14.68 3.62 3.29
CA GLY A 328 14.52 3.92 4.71
C GLY A 328 14.15 2.69 5.55
N GLN A 329 13.24 1.83 5.07
CA GLN A 329 12.91 0.58 5.74
C GLN A 329 14.09 -0.41 5.74
N ILE A 330 14.85 -0.52 4.65
CA ILE A 330 16.05 -1.34 4.59
C ILE A 330 17.08 -0.87 5.64
N ASP A 331 17.33 0.43 5.76
CA ASP A 331 18.24 1.00 6.76
C ASP A 331 17.76 0.69 8.20
N GLU A 332 16.46 0.80 8.48
CA GLU A 332 15.87 0.46 9.80
C GLU A 332 16.01 -1.04 10.12
N ILE A 333 15.75 -1.92 9.15
CA ILE A 333 15.92 -3.37 9.28
C ILE A 333 17.38 -3.72 9.59
N LEU A 334 18.32 -3.16 8.83
CA LEU A 334 19.75 -3.42 8.98
C LEU A 334 20.30 -2.92 10.32
N ALA A 335 19.82 -1.77 10.82
CA ALA A 335 20.15 -1.28 12.15
C ALA A 335 19.66 -2.24 13.24
N GLY A 336 18.41 -2.73 13.15
CA GLY A 336 17.84 -3.69 14.10
C GLY A 336 18.63 -5.00 14.19
N VAL A 337 19.05 -5.56 13.05
CA VAL A 337 19.93 -6.76 13.02
C VAL A 337 21.20 -6.55 13.84
N GLY A 338 21.80 -5.36 13.76
CA GLY A 338 23.04 -5.06 14.46
C GLY A 338 22.89 -5.13 15.98
N GLU A 339 21.80 -4.56 16.51
CA GLU A 339 21.47 -4.58 17.94
C GLU A 339 21.10 -6.00 18.40
N ASP A 340 20.17 -6.67 17.70
CA ASP A 340 19.70 -8.03 18.02
C ASP A 340 20.86 -9.05 18.05
N LEU A 341 21.78 -8.97 17.09
CA LEU A 341 22.92 -9.89 16.99
C LEU A 341 23.86 -9.75 18.19
N VAL A 342 24.10 -8.52 18.64
CA VAL A 342 24.98 -8.23 19.78
C VAL A 342 24.28 -8.66 21.08
N GLU A 343 23.00 -8.34 21.28
CA GLU A 343 22.25 -8.77 22.46
C GLU A 343 22.16 -10.30 22.57
N ALA A 344 21.93 -11.00 21.45
CA ALA A 344 21.91 -12.46 21.41
C ALA A 344 23.27 -13.08 21.79
N VAL A 345 24.38 -12.49 21.31
CA VAL A 345 25.73 -12.91 21.66
C VAL A 345 26.04 -12.64 23.14
N GLU A 346 25.73 -11.45 23.66
CA GLU A 346 25.94 -11.12 25.08
C GLU A 346 25.11 -12.02 26.00
N THR A 347 23.86 -12.29 25.62
CA THR A 347 22.97 -13.20 26.36
C THR A 347 23.51 -14.62 26.36
N ALA A 348 23.96 -15.15 25.22
CA ALA A 348 24.53 -16.49 25.13
C ALA A 348 25.87 -16.61 25.87
N LEU A 349 26.73 -15.59 25.78
CA LEU A 349 27.99 -15.49 26.53
C LEU A 349 27.75 -15.47 28.05
N ASN A 350 26.87 -14.61 28.53
CA ASN A 350 26.59 -14.44 29.96
C ASN A 350 25.96 -15.68 30.60
N ASN A 351 25.18 -16.45 29.83
CA ASN A 351 24.53 -17.68 30.28
C ASN A 351 25.39 -18.95 30.05
N ALA A 352 26.55 -18.85 29.39
CA ALA A 352 27.39 -20.02 29.11
C ALA A 352 27.94 -20.63 30.41
N GLU A 353 27.71 -21.93 30.61
CA GLU A 353 28.15 -22.65 31.82
C GLU A 353 29.64 -23.03 31.72
N LEU A 354 30.39 -22.68 32.76
CA LEU A 354 31.78 -23.08 32.99
C LEU A 354 31.83 -23.95 34.24
N SER A 355 32.27 -25.20 34.06
CA SER A 355 32.56 -26.13 35.15
C SER A 355 34.06 -26.32 35.27
N ILE A 356 34.61 -26.23 36.47
CA ILE A 356 36.02 -26.48 36.79
C ILE A 356 36.09 -27.59 37.84
N VAL A 357 36.74 -28.70 37.51
CA VAL A 357 36.90 -29.87 38.39
C VAL A 357 38.39 -30.12 38.67
N VAL A 358 38.72 -30.24 39.95
CA VAL A 358 40.06 -30.65 40.42
C VAL A 358 39.91 -31.88 41.32
N ASP A 359 40.31 -33.04 40.81
CA ASP A 359 40.38 -34.30 41.56
C ASP A 359 41.79 -34.53 42.10
N GLY A 360 41.93 -35.28 43.20
CA GLY A 360 43.23 -35.66 43.75
C GLY A 360 43.14 -36.63 44.93
N ASP A 361 44.29 -36.90 45.52
CA ASP A 361 44.45 -37.75 46.71
C ASP A 361 45.11 -36.96 47.85
N LEU A 362 44.60 -37.08 49.08
CA LEU A 362 45.30 -36.64 50.29
C LEU A 362 45.55 -37.82 51.23
N ALA A 363 46.66 -37.77 51.99
CA ALA A 363 46.93 -38.74 53.05
C ALA A 363 47.18 -38.04 54.40
N LEU A 364 46.41 -38.42 55.43
CA LEU A 364 46.50 -37.87 56.78
C LEU A 364 47.24 -38.85 57.71
N ALA A 365 48.44 -38.48 58.18
CA ALA A 365 49.30 -39.33 59.00
C ALA A 365 49.03 -39.19 60.51
N VAL A 366 47.94 -39.78 61.00
CA VAL A 366 47.44 -39.58 62.37
C VAL A 366 48.29 -40.30 63.42
N ASP A 367 49.00 -39.56 64.28
CA ASP A 367 49.70 -40.13 65.45
C ASP A 367 48.75 -40.33 66.64
N LEU A 368 48.49 -41.60 66.96
CA LEU A 368 47.67 -42.01 68.12
C LEU A 368 48.51 -42.25 69.39
N GLY A 369 49.77 -41.76 69.41
CA GLY A 369 50.70 -41.79 70.54
C GLY A 369 51.41 -43.13 70.77
N LEU A 370 51.09 -44.16 69.98
CA LEU A 370 51.72 -45.49 69.99
C LEU A 370 52.01 -46.03 68.59
N THR A 371 51.25 -45.59 67.59
CA THR A 371 51.33 -45.95 66.17
C THR A 371 50.80 -44.79 65.34
N SER A 372 51.47 -44.46 64.23
CA SER A 372 50.87 -43.67 63.16
C SER A 372 49.86 -44.52 62.39
N VAL A 373 48.79 -43.89 61.91
CA VAL A 373 47.78 -44.46 61.04
C VAL A 373 47.58 -43.51 59.88
N ASP A 374 47.90 -43.96 58.67
CA ASP A 374 47.70 -43.19 57.45
C ASP A 374 46.24 -43.38 57.02
N VAL A 375 45.54 -42.26 56.81
CA VAL A 375 44.13 -42.22 56.39
C VAL A 375 44.09 -41.54 55.02
N PRO A 376 43.85 -42.28 53.92
CA PRO A 376 43.63 -41.67 52.62
C PRO A 376 42.28 -40.94 52.61
N VAL A 377 42.22 -39.86 51.84
CA VAL A 377 41.06 -38.99 51.66
C VAL A 377 40.97 -38.67 50.17
N ASP A 378 39.86 -39.05 49.55
CA ASP A 378 39.56 -38.66 48.17
C ASP A 378 39.32 -37.13 48.18
N PHE A 379 40.00 -36.39 47.30
CA PHE A 379 39.86 -34.94 47.14
C PHE A 379 39.10 -34.64 45.84
N GLY A 380 38.03 -33.87 45.94
CA GLY A 380 37.33 -33.29 44.80
C GLY A 380 36.93 -31.85 45.08
N VAL A 381 37.22 -30.96 44.15
CA VAL A 381 36.69 -29.59 44.12
C VAL A 381 35.99 -29.39 42.79
N THR A 382 34.72 -28.99 42.85
CA THR A 382 33.96 -28.56 41.66
C THR A 382 33.55 -27.10 41.85
N ILE A 383 33.78 -26.29 40.82
CA ILE A 383 33.34 -24.89 40.75
C ILE A 383 32.47 -24.76 39.50
N ASP A 384 31.17 -24.62 39.68
CA ASP A 384 30.17 -24.53 38.62
C ASP A 384 29.53 -23.13 38.61
N GLY A 385 29.43 -22.51 37.44
CA GLY A 385 28.74 -21.23 37.30
C GLY A 385 28.71 -20.73 35.87
N THR A 386 28.01 -19.62 35.62
CA THR A 386 28.02 -19.00 34.29
C THR A 386 29.23 -18.09 34.11
N LEU A 387 29.64 -17.81 32.86
CA LEU A 387 30.72 -16.86 32.60
C LEU A 387 30.42 -15.47 33.19
N ALA A 388 29.14 -15.05 33.27
CA ALA A 388 28.75 -13.81 33.94
C ALA A 388 29.05 -13.82 35.46
N GLN A 389 28.89 -14.96 36.13
CA GLN A 389 29.21 -15.13 37.55
C GLN A 389 30.72 -15.11 37.78
N PHE A 390 31.49 -15.86 36.97
CA PHE A 390 32.95 -15.80 37.03
C PHE A 390 33.49 -14.40 36.72
N ALA A 391 32.93 -13.68 35.76
CA ALA A 391 33.31 -12.31 35.41
C ALA A 391 32.87 -11.24 36.43
N GLY A 392 31.98 -11.57 37.38
CA GLY A 392 31.40 -10.61 38.33
C GLY A 392 30.39 -9.64 37.69
N ILE A 393 29.77 -10.03 36.57
CA ILE A 393 28.63 -9.34 35.94
C ILE A 393 27.34 -9.72 36.68
N ASP A 394 27.14 -11.02 36.93
CA ASP A 394 26.11 -11.51 37.86
C ASP A 394 26.61 -11.29 39.30
N PRO A 395 25.81 -10.67 40.21
CA PRO A 395 26.16 -10.56 41.62
C PRO A 395 26.12 -11.88 42.40
N ALA A 396 25.69 -13.00 41.80
CA ALA A 396 25.84 -14.34 42.37
C ALA A 396 27.26 -14.87 42.16
N ASP A 397 27.88 -15.37 43.24
CA ASP A 397 29.12 -16.15 43.15
C ASP A 397 28.82 -17.54 42.53
N PRO A 398 29.77 -18.16 41.79
CA PRO A 398 29.63 -19.54 41.31
C PRO A 398 29.47 -20.54 42.47
N GLU A 399 28.78 -21.64 42.22
CA GLU A 399 28.60 -22.72 43.19
C GLU A 399 29.92 -23.49 43.37
N VAL A 400 30.27 -23.74 44.64
CA VAL A 400 31.52 -24.41 45.03
C VAL A 400 31.16 -25.64 45.86
N ASP A 401 31.46 -26.82 45.34
CA ASP A 401 31.43 -28.07 46.09
C ASP A 401 32.85 -28.54 46.41
N ILE A 402 33.05 -28.99 47.66
CA ILE A 402 34.34 -29.45 48.19
C ILE A 402 34.08 -30.81 48.85
N ASP A 403 34.35 -31.88 48.13
CA ASP A 403 34.25 -33.24 48.65
C ASP A 403 35.62 -33.70 49.18
N LEU A 404 35.60 -34.21 50.41
CA LEU A 404 36.78 -34.66 51.14
C LEU A 404 36.41 -35.91 51.93
N VAL A 405 36.55 -37.08 51.31
CA VAL A 405 36.01 -38.35 51.82
C VAL A 405 37.11 -39.22 52.45
N PRO A 406 37.24 -39.28 53.80
CA PRO A 406 38.24 -40.11 54.45
C PRO A 406 37.86 -41.61 54.49
N ASP A 407 38.69 -42.49 53.93
CA ASP A 407 38.57 -43.95 54.14
C ASP A 407 39.21 -44.35 55.47
N LEU A 408 38.38 -44.51 56.51
CA LEU A 408 38.84 -44.78 57.86
C LEU A 408 39.22 -46.28 58.06
N PRO A 409 40.50 -46.59 58.34
CA PRO A 409 40.94 -47.97 58.54
C PRO A 409 40.35 -48.57 59.83
N ASN A 410 40.10 -49.89 59.80
CA ASN A 410 39.56 -50.63 60.94
C ASN A 410 40.55 -50.71 62.12
N VAL A 411 40.37 -49.84 63.11
CA VAL A 411 41.15 -49.80 64.36
C VAL A 411 40.46 -50.52 65.54
N LEU A 412 41.14 -50.57 66.69
CA LEU A 412 40.60 -51.19 67.91
C LEU A 412 39.47 -50.35 68.54
N PRO A 413 38.42 -50.97 69.11
CA PRO A 413 37.35 -50.24 69.79
C PRO A 413 37.87 -49.36 70.94
N GLY A 414 37.47 -48.09 70.96
CA GLY A 414 37.96 -47.04 71.84
C GLY A 414 39.16 -46.24 71.29
N VAL A 415 39.67 -46.61 70.12
CA VAL A 415 40.67 -45.84 69.34
C VAL A 415 40.02 -45.20 68.10
N ASP A 416 38.91 -45.78 67.64
CA ASP A 416 38.04 -45.30 66.57
C ASP A 416 37.47 -43.89 66.84
N GLU A 417 36.97 -43.62 68.05
CA GLU A 417 36.51 -42.27 68.43
C GLU A 417 37.65 -41.23 68.40
N LEU A 418 38.86 -41.62 68.80
CA LEU A 418 40.03 -40.74 68.79
C LEU A 418 40.54 -40.49 67.37
N LEU A 419 40.54 -41.52 66.51
CA LEU A 419 40.89 -41.41 65.10
C LEU A 419 39.90 -40.47 64.40
N GLN A 420 38.59 -40.72 64.50
CA GLN A 420 37.54 -39.87 63.93
C GLN A 420 37.65 -38.41 64.39
N SER A 421 37.83 -38.16 65.69
CA SER A 421 37.99 -36.80 66.21
C SER A 421 39.25 -36.09 65.70
N THR A 422 40.34 -36.83 65.48
CA THR A 422 41.61 -36.26 65.01
C THR A 422 41.57 -35.98 63.51
N VAL A 423 41.06 -36.94 62.73
CA VAL A 423 40.79 -36.79 61.29
C VAL A 423 39.87 -35.60 61.05
N ALA A 424 38.74 -35.48 61.75
CA ALA A 424 37.83 -34.34 61.60
C ALA A 424 38.47 -32.97 61.91
N THR A 425 39.46 -32.94 62.82
CA THR A 425 40.19 -31.70 63.15
C THR A 425 41.20 -31.32 62.07
N LEU A 426 41.92 -32.31 61.50
CA LEU A 426 42.80 -32.10 60.35
C LEU A 426 41.98 -31.71 59.12
N LEU A 427 40.90 -32.44 58.83
CA LEU A 427 40.02 -32.20 57.70
C LEU A 427 39.45 -30.78 57.72
N GLY A 428 38.89 -30.32 58.85
CA GLY A 428 38.42 -28.94 58.97
C GLY A 428 39.53 -27.86 58.85
N THR A 429 40.81 -28.23 58.99
CA THR A 429 41.94 -27.33 58.68
C THR A 429 42.26 -27.33 57.18
N VAL A 430 42.17 -28.50 56.53
CA VAL A 430 42.29 -28.66 55.08
C VAL A 430 41.15 -27.93 54.36
N THR A 431 39.89 -28.18 54.74
CA THR A 431 38.70 -27.52 54.17
C THR A 431 38.85 -26.00 54.18
N GLY A 432 39.26 -25.40 55.31
CA GLY A 432 39.47 -23.94 55.38
C GLY A 432 40.65 -23.40 54.56
N LEU A 433 41.59 -24.25 54.14
CA LEU A 433 42.63 -23.91 53.15
C LEU A 433 42.09 -24.01 51.72
N VAL A 434 41.32 -25.06 51.42
CA VAL A 434 40.67 -25.26 50.12
C VAL A 434 39.64 -24.16 49.84
N GLU A 435 38.76 -23.86 50.80
CA GLU A 435 37.81 -22.74 50.75
C GLU A 435 38.50 -21.40 50.44
N ALA A 436 39.69 -21.16 51.02
CA ALA A 436 40.45 -19.94 50.78
C ALA A 436 41.11 -19.93 49.39
N ALA A 437 41.62 -21.07 48.91
CA ALA A 437 42.20 -21.19 47.57
C ALA A 437 41.14 -21.05 46.47
N VAL A 438 39.95 -21.65 46.66
CA VAL A 438 38.84 -21.53 45.70
C VAL A 438 38.31 -20.10 45.62
N GLN A 439 38.19 -19.38 46.75
CA GLN A 439 37.89 -17.94 46.74
C GLN A 439 38.93 -17.13 45.95
N ASP A 440 40.22 -17.48 46.06
CA ASP A 440 41.30 -16.85 45.30
C ASP A 440 41.20 -17.18 43.80
N VAL A 441 40.80 -18.40 43.43
CA VAL A 441 40.53 -18.82 42.03
C VAL A 441 39.40 -17.98 41.42
N VAL A 442 38.22 -17.93 42.06
CA VAL A 442 37.08 -17.13 41.58
C VAL A 442 37.49 -15.65 41.45
N THR A 443 38.19 -15.10 42.44
CA THR A 443 38.67 -13.71 42.41
C THR A 443 39.66 -13.43 41.27
N GLN A 444 40.56 -14.37 40.97
CA GLN A 444 41.59 -14.19 39.95
C GLN A 444 41.11 -14.49 38.53
N LEU A 445 40.07 -15.31 38.35
CA LEU A 445 39.45 -15.60 37.05
C LEU A 445 38.64 -14.43 36.49
N GLY A 446 38.03 -13.58 37.34
CA GLY A 446 37.04 -12.62 36.85
C GLY A 446 37.54 -11.58 35.85
N ALA A 447 38.72 -10.99 36.06
CA ALA A 447 39.27 -10.03 35.09
C ALA A 447 39.70 -10.68 33.75
N PRO A 448 40.37 -11.85 33.73
CA PRO A 448 40.58 -12.64 32.51
C PRO A 448 39.30 -13.04 31.77
N VAL A 449 38.28 -13.55 32.47
CA VAL A 449 37.01 -13.97 31.85
C VAL A 449 36.27 -12.76 31.29
N LEU A 450 36.13 -11.67 32.06
CA LEU A 450 35.50 -10.43 31.60
C LEU A 450 36.15 -9.84 30.34
N ALA A 451 37.47 -9.97 30.19
CA ALA A 451 38.17 -9.53 28.98
C ALA A 451 37.83 -10.36 27.73
N VAL A 452 37.41 -11.61 27.89
CA VAL A 452 36.96 -12.51 26.81
C VAL A 452 35.48 -12.27 26.47
N LEU A 453 34.67 -11.84 27.43
CA LEU A 453 33.25 -11.48 27.22
C LEU A 453 33.04 -10.15 26.47
N SER A 454 34.10 -9.46 26.04
CA SER A 454 33.99 -8.17 25.35
C SER A 454 33.45 -8.33 23.92
N THR A 455 32.33 -7.67 23.64
CA THR A 455 31.66 -7.59 22.34
C THR A 455 32.11 -6.40 21.48
N GLU A 456 33.00 -5.52 21.97
CA GLU A 456 33.47 -4.32 21.23
C GLU A 456 34.05 -4.64 19.84
N ALA A 457 34.65 -5.82 19.68
CA ALA A 457 35.17 -6.27 18.39
C ALA A 457 34.07 -6.80 17.46
N LEU A 458 32.99 -7.35 18.02
CA LEU A 458 31.83 -7.80 17.24
C LEU A 458 31.05 -6.58 16.75
N THR A 459 30.69 -5.64 17.64
CA THR A 459 29.96 -4.41 17.26
C THR A 459 30.66 -3.69 16.11
N THR A 460 31.99 -3.49 16.20
CA THR A 460 32.77 -2.84 15.14
C THR A 460 32.67 -3.55 13.79
N VAL A 461 32.64 -4.90 13.77
CA VAL A 461 32.52 -5.67 12.51
C VAL A 461 31.08 -5.69 12.01
N THR A 462 30.10 -5.81 12.91
CA THR A 462 28.68 -5.72 12.59
C THR A 462 28.35 -4.38 11.95
N ASP A 463 28.79 -3.26 12.55
CA ASP A 463 28.64 -1.91 12.01
C ASP A 463 29.28 -1.79 10.61
N GLU A 464 30.52 -2.28 10.42
CA GLU A 464 31.22 -2.21 9.12
C GLU A 464 30.51 -3.02 8.02
N VAL A 465 29.91 -4.17 8.36
CA VAL A 465 29.14 -5.01 7.43
C VAL A 465 27.76 -4.39 7.13
N VAL A 466 27.06 -3.88 8.14
CA VAL A 466 25.75 -3.22 8.02
C VAL A 466 25.84 -1.93 7.21
N ASP A 467 26.74 -1.01 7.57
CA ASP A 467 27.00 0.22 6.80
C ASP A 467 27.42 -0.11 5.36
N GLY A 468 28.25 -1.14 5.19
CA GLY A 468 28.72 -1.61 3.88
C GLY A 468 27.59 -2.15 3.00
N LEU A 469 26.59 -2.81 3.60
CA LEU A 469 25.43 -3.34 2.91
C LEU A 469 24.42 -2.23 2.56
N GLY A 470 24.11 -1.31 3.48
CA GLY A 470 23.24 -0.16 3.21
C GLY A 470 23.76 0.67 2.02
N LEU A 471 25.07 0.97 1.99
CA LEU A 471 25.72 1.65 0.86
C LEU A 471 25.70 0.86 -0.47
N ALA A 472 25.49 -0.46 -0.44
CA ALA A 472 25.36 -1.29 -1.63
C ALA A 472 23.90 -1.42 -2.10
N LEU A 473 22.92 -1.30 -1.19
CA LEU A 473 21.49 -1.39 -1.47
C LEU A 473 20.85 -0.04 -1.81
N ASP A 474 21.36 1.09 -1.31
CA ASP A 474 20.84 2.44 -1.61
C ASP A 474 20.60 2.72 -3.12
N PRO A 475 21.55 2.43 -4.05
CA PRO A 475 21.28 2.62 -5.47
C PRO A 475 20.38 1.54 -6.09
N LEU A 476 20.18 0.39 -5.45
CA LEU A 476 19.60 -0.81 -6.06
C LEU A 476 18.21 -0.56 -6.65
N LEU A 477 17.30 0.00 -5.86
CA LEU A 477 15.92 0.28 -6.28
C LEU A 477 15.87 1.40 -7.34
N THR A 478 16.78 2.36 -7.27
CA THR A 478 16.94 3.44 -8.26
C THR A 478 17.42 2.92 -9.61
N ASP A 479 18.37 1.97 -9.61
CA ASP A 479 18.90 1.33 -10.82
C ASP A 479 17.89 0.32 -11.39
N VAL A 480 17.12 -0.39 -10.54
CA VAL A 480 15.99 -1.24 -10.98
C VAL A 480 14.94 -0.40 -11.72
N ALA A 481 14.50 0.71 -11.14
CA ALA A 481 13.47 1.57 -11.75
C ALA A 481 13.92 2.19 -13.09
N GLN A 482 15.20 2.59 -13.21
CA GLN A 482 15.70 3.27 -14.43
C GLN A 482 16.19 2.33 -15.53
N ASP A 483 16.83 1.21 -15.18
CA ASP A 483 17.52 0.35 -16.14
C ASP A 483 16.88 -1.04 -16.30
N LEU A 484 16.00 -1.49 -15.38
CA LEU A 484 15.38 -2.82 -15.43
C LEU A 484 13.86 -2.81 -15.70
N LEU A 485 13.09 -2.03 -14.93
CA LEU A 485 11.63 -2.18 -14.82
C LEU A 485 10.96 -0.85 -14.43
N ALA A 486 10.04 -0.36 -15.25
CA ALA A 486 9.07 0.65 -14.83
C ALA A 486 7.65 0.05 -14.83
N ILE A 487 6.85 0.42 -13.83
CA ILE A 487 5.49 -0.08 -13.59
C ILE A 487 4.56 1.11 -13.33
N THR A 488 3.53 1.27 -14.16
CA THR A 488 2.49 2.30 -13.97
C THR A 488 1.12 1.65 -13.84
N VAL A 489 0.36 1.99 -12.81
CA VAL A 489 -1.01 1.49 -12.57
C VAL A 489 -2.06 2.56 -12.89
N ASN A 490 -3.30 2.11 -13.10
CA ASN A 490 -4.46 2.96 -13.43
C ASN A 490 -4.19 3.87 -14.64
N VAL A 491 -3.70 3.29 -15.72
CA VAL A 491 -3.28 4.05 -16.90
C VAL A 491 -4.53 4.52 -17.65
N GLN A 492 -4.69 5.84 -17.71
CA GLN A 492 -5.88 6.50 -18.24
C GLN A 492 -5.51 7.47 -19.35
N GLU A 493 -6.12 7.25 -20.52
CA GLU A 493 -5.88 8.04 -21.72
C GLU A 493 -7.15 8.75 -22.19
N THR A 494 -6.99 9.99 -22.63
CA THR A 494 -8.07 10.79 -23.23
C THR A 494 -7.47 11.82 -24.20
N PRO A 495 -7.68 11.66 -25.52
CA PRO A 495 -8.42 10.57 -26.17
C PRO A 495 -7.73 9.22 -25.92
N GLY A 496 -8.51 8.15 -25.81
CA GLY A 496 -8.01 6.78 -25.75
C GLY A 496 -7.54 6.25 -27.11
N ASP A 497 -6.98 5.04 -27.11
CA ASP A 497 -6.46 4.35 -28.30
C ASP A 497 -7.35 3.15 -28.65
N PHE A 498 -7.96 3.16 -29.85
CA PHE A 498 -8.62 1.97 -30.41
C PHE A 498 -7.66 1.23 -31.32
N VAL A 499 -7.40 -0.04 -31.01
CA VAL A 499 -6.49 -0.86 -31.82
C VAL A 499 -7.19 -1.45 -33.04
N ASP A 500 -8.49 -1.76 -32.91
CA ASP A 500 -9.29 -2.11 -34.07
C ASP A 500 -9.43 -0.89 -35.00
N GLY A 501 -8.84 -0.96 -36.20
CA GLY A 501 -8.89 0.11 -37.19
C GLY A 501 -10.27 0.46 -37.78
N ARG A 502 -11.36 -0.03 -37.18
CA ARG A 502 -12.74 0.45 -37.36
C ARG A 502 -13.11 1.53 -36.34
N GLY A 503 -12.48 1.56 -35.17
CA GLY A 503 -12.77 2.53 -34.12
C GLY A 503 -12.28 3.94 -34.45
N GLU A 504 -12.74 4.92 -33.68
CA GLU A 504 -12.24 6.30 -33.76
C GLU A 504 -11.82 6.81 -32.37
N ASP A 505 -10.54 7.14 -32.24
CA ASP A 505 -9.89 7.61 -30.99
C ASP A 505 -10.49 8.92 -30.46
N ALA A 506 -11.00 9.77 -31.37
CA ALA A 506 -11.56 11.07 -31.02
C ALA A 506 -12.77 10.92 -30.10
N ASP A 507 -12.77 11.66 -28.98
CA ASP A 507 -13.77 11.55 -27.92
C ASP A 507 -13.94 10.09 -27.42
N SER A 508 -12.82 9.38 -27.23
CA SER A 508 -12.75 8.08 -26.55
C SER A 508 -11.97 8.17 -25.23
N PHE A 509 -12.04 7.10 -24.43
CA PHE A 509 -11.30 6.90 -23.19
C PHE A 509 -10.80 5.46 -23.11
N THR A 510 -9.54 5.29 -22.68
CA THR A 510 -8.94 3.98 -22.39
C THR A 510 -8.59 3.90 -20.92
N GLN A 511 -8.98 2.79 -20.29
CA GLN A 511 -8.52 2.35 -18.98
C GLN A 511 -7.68 1.09 -19.16
N SER A 512 -6.40 1.14 -18.81
CA SER A 512 -5.53 -0.03 -18.68
C SER A 512 -5.19 -0.22 -17.21
N ALA A 513 -5.28 -1.44 -16.70
CA ALA A 513 -4.99 -1.72 -15.30
C ALA A 513 -3.53 -1.42 -14.95
N LEU A 514 -2.62 -1.82 -15.85
CA LEU A 514 -1.18 -1.81 -15.63
C LEU A 514 -0.42 -1.61 -16.95
N SER A 515 0.64 -0.80 -16.92
CA SER A 515 1.63 -0.68 -17.99
C SER A 515 3.00 -1.10 -17.47
N ILE A 516 3.72 -1.91 -18.24
CA ILE A 516 5.02 -2.49 -17.88
C ILE A 516 6.04 -2.21 -18.99
N ALA A 517 7.08 -1.46 -18.64
CA ALA A 517 8.23 -1.23 -19.51
C ALA A 517 9.47 -1.95 -18.97
N LEU A 518 9.99 -2.91 -19.75
CA LEU A 518 11.20 -3.66 -19.45
C LEU A 518 12.41 -3.05 -20.15
N LEU A 519 13.43 -2.70 -19.37
CA LEU A 519 14.59 -1.89 -19.77
C LEU A 519 14.20 -0.49 -20.28
N PRO A 520 13.51 0.36 -19.48
CA PRO A 520 12.82 1.55 -19.98
C PRO A 520 13.72 2.59 -20.69
N GLY A 521 15.03 2.62 -20.42
CA GLY A 521 15.99 3.44 -21.18
C GLY A 521 16.13 3.05 -22.67
N THR A 522 15.90 1.78 -23.02
CA THR A 522 15.72 1.28 -24.39
C THR A 522 14.74 0.10 -24.36
N PRO A 523 13.42 0.34 -24.35
CA PRO A 523 12.43 -0.68 -24.03
C PRO A 523 12.59 -1.92 -24.89
N LEU A 524 12.72 -3.07 -24.24
CA LEU A 524 12.60 -4.38 -24.88
C LEU A 524 11.14 -4.79 -24.96
N VAL A 525 10.36 -4.51 -23.93
CA VAL A 525 8.92 -4.72 -23.88
C VAL A 525 8.33 -3.45 -23.30
N ASP A 526 7.26 -2.96 -23.91
CA ASP A 526 6.52 -1.77 -23.50
C ASP A 526 5.04 -2.08 -23.79
N ILE A 527 4.31 -2.55 -22.78
CA ILE A 527 2.97 -3.14 -22.94
C ILE A 527 2.01 -2.65 -21.87
N ASP A 528 0.74 -2.53 -22.25
CA ASP A 528 -0.34 -2.43 -21.28
C ASP A 528 -1.07 -3.76 -21.14
N LEU A 529 -1.45 -4.06 -19.90
CA LEU A 529 -2.22 -5.21 -19.50
C LEU A 529 -3.63 -4.77 -19.09
N ALA A 530 -4.58 -5.55 -19.57
CA ALA A 530 -6.00 -5.41 -19.29
C ALA A 530 -6.55 -4.01 -19.67
N SER A 531 -6.43 -3.66 -20.95
CA SER A 531 -6.98 -2.45 -21.54
C SER A 531 -8.46 -2.56 -21.89
N ALA A 532 -9.18 -1.46 -21.72
CA ALA A 532 -10.57 -1.30 -22.09
C ALA A 532 -10.78 0.10 -22.67
N THR A 533 -11.09 0.18 -23.97
CA THR A 533 -11.36 1.45 -24.68
C THR A 533 -12.86 1.59 -24.96
N VAL A 534 -13.44 2.77 -24.69
CA VAL A 534 -14.83 3.10 -25.02
C VAL A 534 -14.97 4.50 -25.62
N ARG A 535 -15.91 4.65 -26.55
CA ARG A 535 -16.42 5.95 -27.01
C ARG A 535 -17.95 5.98 -26.95
N PRO A 536 -18.57 6.90 -26.19
CA PRO A 536 -19.92 7.37 -26.46
C PRO A 536 -19.89 8.51 -27.48
N VAL A 537 -20.83 8.53 -28.41
CA VAL A 537 -21.18 9.77 -29.13
C VAL A 537 -22.48 10.30 -28.56
N ALA A 538 -22.49 11.60 -28.23
CA ALA A 538 -23.65 12.26 -27.64
C ALA A 538 -24.93 12.02 -28.46
N ALA A 539 -26.04 11.75 -27.77
CA ALA A 539 -27.31 11.39 -28.38
C ALA A 539 -28.03 12.59 -29.03
N GLU A 540 -27.54 13.05 -30.18
CA GLU A 540 -28.10 14.12 -31.03
C GLU A 540 -29.56 13.86 -31.54
N GLY A 541 -30.20 12.77 -31.11
CA GLY A 541 -31.59 12.43 -31.45
C GLY A 541 -32.66 12.84 -30.42
N GLY A 542 -32.29 13.11 -29.16
CA GLY A 542 -33.26 13.27 -28.06
C GLY A 542 -34.21 14.47 -28.21
N ALA A 543 -33.67 15.62 -28.60
CA ALA A 543 -34.45 16.84 -28.84
C ALA A 543 -35.41 16.68 -30.04
N ASN A 544 -34.96 16.01 -31.11
CA ASN A 544 -35.72 15.86 -32.34
C ASN A 544 -36.90 14.88 -32.19
N ALA A 545 -36.75 13.80 -31.42
CA ALA A 545 -37.87 12.89 -31.11
C ALA A 545 -38.99 13.60 -30.30
N SER A 546 -38.62 14.48 -29.36
CA SER A 546 -39.58 15.29 -28.59
C SER A 546 -40.24 16.37 -29.48
N ALA A 547 -39.47 17.07 -30.31
CA ALA A 547 -39.96 18.09 -31.23
C ALA A 547 -40.92 17.51 -32.30
N SER A 548 -40.56 16.37 -32.91
CA SER A 548 -41.39 15.71 -33.93
C SER A 548 -42.67 15.09 -33.34
N ALA A 549 -42.64 14.59 -32.11
CA ALA A 549 -43.83 14.18 -31.36
C ALA A 549 -44.72 15.38 -31.00
N ALA A 550 -44.16 16.51 -30.56
CA ALA A 550 -44.91 17.73 -30.26
C ALA A 550 -45.54 18.35 -31.53
N ALA A 551 -44.82 18.34 -32.65
CA ALA A 551 -45.34 18.77 -33.94
C ALA A 551 -46.49 17.87 -34.42
N SER A 552 -46.35 16.55 -34.30
CA SER A 552 -47.41 15.58 -34.63
C SER A 552 -48.64 15.74 -33.74
N ALA A 553 -48.45 16.02 -32.44
CA ALA A 553 -49.55 16.25 -31.50
C ALA A 553 -50.35 17.53 -31.81
N ASN A 554 -49.69 18.58 -32.31
CA ASN A 554 -50.35 19.81 -32.76
C ASN A 554 -51.04 19.65 -34.14
N ALA A 555 -50.65 18.67 -34.95
CA ALA A 555 -51.26 18.43 -36.26
C ALA A 555 -52.68 17.82 -36.17
N ASP A 556 -53.04 17.16 -35.06
CA ASP A 556 -54.36 16.54 -34.83
C ASP A 556 -55.44 17.56 -34.41
N SER A 557 -55.11 18.85 -34.32
CA SER A 557 -56.06 19.94 -33.99
C SER A 557 -56.43 20.82 -35.19
N ASP A 558 -57.26 20.29 -36.09
CA ASP A 558 -58.09 20.98 -37.13
C ASP A 558 -57.42 22.04 -38.05
N ALA A 559 -56.10 22.24 -37.99
CA ALA A 559 -55.34 23.28 -38.72
C ALA A 559 -54.39 22.71 -39.80
N ASN A 560 -54.90 21.77 -40.60
CA ASN A 560 -54.18 20.98 -41.63
C ASN A 560 -53.74 21.81 -42.87
N ALA A 561 -52.97 22.87 -42.65
CA ALA A 561 -52.28 23.64 -43.70
C ALA A 561 -51.09 24.42 -43.13
N ALA A 562 -51.22 24.97 -41.91
CA ALA A 562 -50.11 25.61 -41.21
C ALA A 562 -49.17 24.57 -40.58
N ALA A 563 -49.72 23.50 -39.99
CA ALA A 563 -48.93 22.40 -39.43
C ALA A 563 -48.17 21.61 -40.52
N GLU A 564 -48.81 21.37 -41.66
CA GLU A 564 -48.22 20.65 -42.79
C GLU A 564 -47.07 21.47 -43.42
N ALA A 565 -47.27 22.79 -43.60
CA ALA A 565 -46.21 23.69 -44.07
C ALA A 565 -45.06 23.90 -43.05
N ALA A 566 -45.34 23.83 -41.74
CA ALA A 566 -44.30 23.88 -40.71
C ALA A 566 -43.46 22.59 -40.67
N ALA A 567 -44.09 21.43 -40.85
CA ALA A 567 -43.39 20.16 -40.98
C ALA A 567 -42.54 20.07 -42.26
N GLU A 568 -43.06 20.53 -43.41
CA GLU A 568 -42.28 20.64 -44.65
C GLU A 568 -41.12 21.63 -44.50
N ALA A 569 -41.33 22.80 -43.88
CA ALA A 569 -40.27 23.79 -43.69
C ALA A 569 -39.14 23.32 -42.75
N ALA A 570 -39.46 22.55 -41.70
CA ALA A 570 -38.46 21.93 -40.84
C ALA A 570 -37.64 20.87 -41.62
N ALA A 571 -38.31 20.01 -42.39
CA ALA A 571 -37.65 18.98 -43.20
C ALA A 571 -36.81 19.55 -44.37
N GLU A 572 -37.21 20.68 -44.96
CA GLU A 572 -36.41 21.36 -45.98
C GLU A 572 -35.23 22.16 -45.39
N ALA A 573 -35.31 22.62 -44.14
CA ALA A 573 -34.18 23.21 -43.43
C ALA A 573 -33.08 22.18 -43.13
N ASP A 574 -33.46 20.98 -42.68
CA ASP A 574 -32.55 19.83 -42.48
C ASP A 574 -31.77 19.50 -43.75
N ALA A 575 -32.46 19.46 -44.91
CA ALA A 575 -31.84 19.17 -46.21
C ALA A 575 -30.77 20.19 -46.65
N THR A 576 -30.65 21.33 -45.95
CA THR A 576 -29.61 22.36 -46.18
C THR A 576 -28.62 22.53 -45.03
N SER A 577 -28.84 21.92 -43.87
CA SER A 577 -28.13 22.23 -42.61
C SER A 577 -27.08 21.19 -42.19
N ALA A 578 -26.56 20.40 -43.13
CA ALA A 578 -25.40 19.52 -42.91
C ALA A 578 -24.06 20.29 -42.81
N ALA A 579 -24.07 21.48 -42.20
CA ALA A 579 -22.91 22.39 -42.16
C ALA A 579 -22.92 23.34 -40.94
N ASP A 580 -22.10 22.96 -39.96
CA ASP A 580 -21.38 23.83 -39.00
C ASP A 580 -22.15 24.43 -37.80
N ALA A 581 -21.46 24.52 -36.67
CA ALA A 581 -22.02 24.67 -35.32
C ALA A 581 -22.49 26.08 -34.92
N ASP A 582 -22.46 27.05 -35.85
CA ASP A 582 -22.81 28.46 -35.59
C ASP A 582 -24.31 28.76 -35.86
N ALA A 583 -25.11 27.74 -36.24
CA ALA A 583 -26.50 27.88 -36.66
C ALA A 583 -27.54 27.87 -35.51
N SER A 584 -27.18 27.36 -34.33
CA SER A 584 -28.14 27.12 -33.23
C SER A 584 -28.83 28.38 -32.72
N ALA A 585 -28.12 29.51 -32.69
CA ALA A 585 -28.70 30.80 -32.28
C ALA A 585 -29.60 31.46 -33.35
N ALA A 586 -29.41 31.11 -34.62
CA ALA A 586 -30.27 31.59 -35.71
C ALA A 586 -31.59 30.81 -35.72
N ALA A 587 -31.52 29.49 -35.59
CA ALA A 587 -32.68 28.59 -35.57
C ALA A 587 -33.70 28.95 -34.48
N ASP A 588 -33.23 29.26 -33.26
CA ASP A 588 -34.09 29.66 -32.14
C ASP A 588 -34.81 31.00 -32.42
N SER A 589 -34.14 31.93 -33.11
CA SER A 589 -34.71 33.23 -33.49
C SER A 589 -35.75 33.12 -34.61
N ASP A 590 -35.53 32.26 -35.61
CA ASP A 590 -36.44 32.05 -36.73
C ASP A 590 -37.65 31.17 -36.33
N ALA A 591 -37.46 30.19 -35.44
CA ALA A 591 -38.55 29.42 -34.84
C ALA A 591 -39.49 30.31 -34.01
N ASN A 592 -38.94 31.21 -33.19
CA ASN A 592 -39.76 32.17 -32.45
C ASN A 592 -40.47 33.17 -33.38
N ALA A 593 -39.80 33.65 -34.44
CA ALA A 593 -40.42 34.53 -35.44
C ALA A 593 -41.56 33.84 -36.21
N ALA A 594 -41.42 32.55 -36.54
CA ALA A 594 -42.47 31.75 -37.17
C ALA A 594 -43.67 31.53 -36.23
N ALA A 595 -43.41 31.28 -34.94
CA ALA A 595 -44.45 31.13 -33.92
C ALA A 595 -45.24 32.45 -33.70
N GLU A 596 -44.56 33.59 -33.63
CA GLU A 596 -45.21 34.91 -33.54
C GLU A 596 -46.05 35.23 -34.79
N ALA A 597 -45.56 34.89 -35.99
CA ALA A 597 -46.32 35.05 -37.23
C ALA A 597 -47.59 34.18 -37.27
N ALA A 598 -47.51 32.93 -36.79
CA ALA A 598 -48.66 32.03 -36.69
C ALA A 598 -49.70 32.54 -35.66
N ALA A 599 -49.26 33.06 -34.52
CA ALA A 599 -50.14 33.66 -33.51
C ALA A 599 -50.87 34.91 -34.04
N ALA A 600 -50.19 35.76 -34.81
CA ALA A 600 -50.79 36.94 -35.45
C ALA A 600 -51.84 36.54 -36.51
N ALA A 601 -51.59 35.46 -37.28
CA ALA A 601 -52.56 34.94 -38.24
C ALA A 601 -53.82 34.38 -37.54
N ALA A 602 -53.66 33.62 -36.46
CA ALA A 602 -54.77 33.10 -35.66
C ALA A 602 -55.63 34.21 -35.04
N SER A 603 -55.01 35.27 -34.50
CA SER A 603 -55.74 36.43 -33.93
C SER A 603 -56.58 37.18 -34.97
N THR A 604 -56.22 37.11 -36.25
CA THR A 604 -56.96 37.75 -37.35
C THR A 604 -58.18 36.92 -37.78
N ALA A 605 -58.20 35.60 -37.53
CA ALA A 605 -59.31 34.72 -37.89
C ALA A 605 -60.49 34.80 -36.90
N ASP A 606 -60.24 35.05 -35.61
CA ASP A 606 -61.25 35.04 -34.54
C ASP A 606 -62.14 36.31 -34.51
N THR A 607 -61.79 37.35 -35.28
CA THR A 607 -62.54 38.63 -35.29
C THR A 607 -63.62 38.77 -36.36
N ASP A 608 -63.77 37.79 -37.28
CA ASP A 608 -64.64 37.95 -38.48
C ASP A 608 -65.84 36.98 -38.57
N THR A 609 -66.15 36.19 -37.52
CA THR A 609 -67.28 35.22 -37.53
C THR A 609 -68.26 35.37 -36.36
N ALA A 610 -68.92 36.54 -36.26
CA ALA A 610 -70.03 36.75 -35.30
C ALA A 610 -71.20 37.58 -35.87
N ALA A 611 -71.75 37.22 -37.04
CA ALA A 611 -72.97 37.83 -37.57
C ALA A 611 -73.89 36.87 -38.35
N THR A 612 -75.21 37.00 -38.10
CA THR A 612 -76.36 36.29 -38.72
C THR A 612 -76.57 34.83 -38.26
N ALA A 613 -77.76 34.34 -37.89
CA ALA A 613 -79.11 34.91 -37.65
C ALA A 613 -79.80 34.05 -36.53
N ASP A 614 -80.99 34.28 -35.97
CA ASP A 614 -82.25 34.90 -36.44
C ASP A 614 -83.21 35.22 -35.24
N THR A 615 -84.26 35.99 -35.53
CA THR A 615 -85.58 36.13 -34.84
C THR A 615 -85.93 37.42 -34.06
N ALA A 616 -86.63 38.30 -34.79
CA ALA A 616 -87.85 39.02 -34.40
C ALA A 616 -87.90 39.95 -33.16
N ALA A 617 -87.96 41.28 -33.41
CA ALA A 617 -89.15 42.08 -33.06
C ALA A 617 -89.16 43.49 -33.70
N ASP A 618 -90.33 43.83 -34.24
CA ASP A 618 -90.86 45.11 -34.73
C ASP A 618 -90.56 46.36 -33.88
N ALA A 619 -90.01 47.44 -34.49
CA ALA A 619 -90.68 48.75 -34.65
C ALA A 619 -89.75 49.94 -34.98
N GLY A 620 -90.11 50.75 -35.97
CA GLY A 620 -90.00 52.23 -35.83
C GLY A 620 -88.92 53.02 -36.60
N ALA A 621 -89.29 53.44 -37.82
CA ALA A 621 -89.07 54.78 -38.39
C ALA A 621 -87.69 55.26 -38.92
N ASP A 622 -87.80 55.99 -40.03
CA ASP A 622 -86.78 56.76 -40.75
C ASP A 622 -86.07 57.85 -39.91
N VAL A 623 -84.90 58.32 -40.37
CA VAL A 623 -84.65 59.72 -40.86
C VAL A 623 -83.13 60.04 -40.93
N GLU A 624 -82.71 60.72 -41.99
CA GLU A 624 -81.38 61.37 -42.12
C GLU A 624 -81.19 62.55 -41.14
N GLY A 625 -79.96 62.85 -40.72
CA GLY A 625 -79.66 64.22 -40.27
C GLY A 625 -78.44 64.40 -39.38
N ALA A 626 -77.44 65.12 -39.90
CA ALA A 626 -76.22 65.50 -39.19
C ALA A 626 -76.45 66.30 -37.89
N ALA A 627 -75.61 66.07 -36.88
CA ALA A 627 -75.32 67.02 -35.81
C ALA A 627 -73.86 66.87 -35.32
N THR A 628 -73.14 67.99 -35.21
CA THR A 628 -71.71 68.07 -34.88
C THR A 628 -71.50 68.43 -33.40
N ALA A 629 -70.53 67.82 -32.68
CA ALA A 629 -69.58 68.47 -31.76
C ALA A 629 -68.74 67.50 -30.89
N ALA A 630 -67.40 67.69 -30.88
CA ALA A 630 -66.39 67.44 -29.80
C ALA A 630 -66.33 66.06 -29.09
N ALA A 631 -65.19 65.49 -28.65
CA ALA A 631 -63.73 65.72 -28.74
C ALA A 631 -63.06 64.31 -28.64
N ASP A 632 -61.74 64.04 -28.72
CA ASP A 632 -60.49 64.81 -28.60
C ASP A 632 -59.39 64.20 -29.51
N VAL A 633 -58.23 64.87 -29.66
CA VAL A 633 -57.19 64.56 -30.68
C VAL A 633 -55.75 64.64 -30.12
N ALA A 634 -54.83 63.87 -30.74
CA ALA A 634 -53.34 63.91 -30.64
C ALA A 634 -52.71 63.36 -29.34
N ALA A 635 -51.44 62.93 -29.31
CA ALA A 635 -50.33 63.03 -30.29
C ALA A 635 -49.72 61.64 -30.56
N GLU A 636 -49.21 61.28 -31.75
CA GLU A 636 -48.18 61.88 -32.62
C GLU A 636 -46.73 61.77 -32.10
N SER A 637 -45.89 61.14 -32.95
CA SER A 637 -44.45 60.94 -32.80
C SER A 637 -43.64 62.09 -33.39
N THR A 638 -42.46 62.39 -32.84
CA THR A 638 -41.32 62.90 -33.64
C THR A 638 -39.98 62.49 -33.04
N ALA A 639 -39.08 62.01 -33.89
CA ALA A 639 -37.64 62.00 -33.62
C ALA A 639 -37.06 63.41 -33.82
N GLU A 640 -35.90 63.71 -33.21
CA GLU A 640 -34.81 64.49 -33.82
C GLU A 640 -33.48 64.07 -33.17
N ALA A 641 -32.38 64.42 -33.84
CA ALA A 641 -31.02 64.00 -33.51
C ALA A 641 -30.13 65.18 -33.08
N ASP A 642 -28.85 64.86 -32.90
CA ASP A 642 -27.67 65.73 -33.01
C ASP A 642 -27.13 66.41 -31.73
N ALA A 643 -25.84 66.73 -31.79
CA ALA A 643 -24.94 66.67 -30.64
C ALA A 643 -24.25 67.99 -30.23
N THR A 644 -23.69 67.98 -29.00
CA THR A 644 -22.59 68.84 -28.48
C THR A 644 -22.76 70.37 -28.39
N ALA A 645 -22.61 70.94 -27.18
CA ALA A 645 -21.58 71.96 -26.86
C ALA A 645 -21.59 72.47 -25.39
N ALA A 646 -20.44 72.27 -24.74
CA ALA A 646 -19.79 72.92 -23.58
C ALA A 646 -20.36 74.19 -22.85
N ALA A 647 -19.95 74.26 -21.56
CA ALA A 647 -19.53 75.45 -20.77
C ALA A 647 -20.60 76.41 -20.18
N ASP A 648 -20.46 77.00 -18.97
CA ASP A 648 -19.62 76.70 -17.78
C ASP A 648 -20.09 77.58 -16.56
N ALA A 649 -19.56 77.28 -15.37
CA ALA A 649 -19.42 78.13 -14.16
C ALA A 649 -20.61 78.40 -13.21
N THR A 650 -20.46 78.58 -11.88
CA THR A 650 -19.40 78.22 -10.88
C THR A 650 -19.93 78.55 -9.47
N ALA A 651 -19.66 77.70 -8.46
CA ALA A 651 -19.17 78.05 -7.08
C ALA A 651 -19.64 77.08 -5.97
N ALA A 652 -18.92 76.80 -4.87
CA ALA A 652 -17.48 76.65 -4.57
C ALA A 652 -17.28 76.39 -3.05
N ALA A 653 -16.50 75.34 -2.69
CA ALA A 653 -15.73 75.12 -1.43
C ALA A 653 -15.34 73.61 -1.40
N GLU A 654 -14.10 73.18 -1.69
CA GLU A 654 -12.85 73.26 -0.87
C GLU A 654 -12.93 72.42 0.44
N ALA A 655 -11.99 71.52 0.80
CA ALA A 655 -10.66 71.17 0.26
C ALA A 655 -10.32 69.66 0.55
N ALA A 656 -9.58 68.92 -0.30
CA ALA A 656 -8.13 68.60 -0.24
C ALA A 656 -7.66 67.83 1.04
N ALA A 657 -6.82 66.78 1.03
CA ALA A 657 -6.15 65.94 0.02
C ALA A 657 -5.73 64.58 0.71
N THR A 658 -4.92 63.63 0.24
CA THR A 658 -3.86 63.55 -0.81
C THR A 658 -3.57 62.08 -1.23
N ALA A 659 -2.60 61.90 -2.15
CA ALA A 659 -1.74 60.75 -2.49
C ALA A 659 -1.33 59.76 -1.36
N ASP A 660 -0.70 58.58 -1.58
CA ASP A 660 -0.36 57.67 -2.72
C ASP A 660 0.83 56.80 -2.20
N ALA A 661 0.97 55.56 -2.69
CA ALA A 661 2.15 54.67 -2.64
C ALA A 661 2.83 54.19 -1.31
N ASP A 662 3.42 53.00 -1.47
CA ASP A 662 4.63 52.43 -0.83
C ASP A 662 4.63 51.77 0.58
N SER A 663 4.72 50.43 0.55
CA SER A 663 5.94 49.63 0.84
C SER A 663 6.64 49.66 2.22
N ALA A 664 7.13 48.47 2.60
CA ALA A 664 8.20 48.14 3.57
C ALA A 664 7.87 48.13 5.09
N ALA A 665 7.70 46.91 5.60
CA ALA A 665 8.59 46.22 6.56
C ALA A 665 9.23 46.95 7.78
N GLU A 666 9.26 46.19 8.88
CA GLU A 666 10.21 46.19 10.02
C GLU A 666 10.10 47.20 11.21
N ALA A 667 9.71 46.61 12.34
CA ALA A 667 10.51 46.47 13.58
C ALA A 667 10.55 47.57 14.69
N ALA A 668 10.90 47.06 15.90
CA ALA A 668 11.19 47.69 17.20
C ALA A 668 9.96 48.05 18.09
N ALA A 669 9.65 47.37 19.21
CA ALA A 669 10.40 46.88 20.39
C ALA A 669 10.49 47.86 21.59
N ALA A 670 9.88 47.48 22.73
CA ALA A 670 10.18 47.86 24.14
C ALA A 670 9.19 47.10 25.07
N VAL A 671 9.57 46.05 25.82
CA VAL A 671 10.36 46.05 27.08
C VAL A 671 9.70 46.81 28.24
N ALA A 672 9.16 46.06 29.21
CA ALA A 672 9.45 46.22 30.65
C ALA A 672 8.89 45.02 31.45
N ALA A 673 9.69 44.48 32.37
CA ALA A 673 9.28 43.42 33.29
C ALA A 673 8.66 44.01 34.58
N ASP A 674 7.92 43.18 35.32
CA ASP A 674 8.09 43.11 36.77
C ASP A 674 7.84 41.69 37.27
N ALA A 675 8.42 41.34 38.41
CA ALA A 675 8.40 40.00 38.99
C ALA A 675 7.92 40.01 40.46
N ASP A 676 7.76 38.81 41.01
CA ASP A 676 7.68 38.51 42.46
C ASP A 676 6.33 38.79 43.18
N SER A 677 5.64 37.72 43.59
CA SER A 677 5.49 37.41 45.02
C SER A 677 4.73 36.11 45.29
N SER A 678 5.37 35.22 46.06
CA SER A 678 4.79 34.01 46.63
C SER A 678 3.81 34.31 47.77
N VAL A 679 2.67 33.58 47.85
CA VAL A 679 1.96 33.37 49.13
C VAL A 679 1.41 31.94 49.21
N ASP A 680 1.92 31.19 50.18
CA ASP A 680 1.36 29.93 50.70
C ASP A 680 0.01 30.19 51.39
N ALA A 681 -0.98 29.34 51.09
CA ALA A 681 -2.28 29.34 51.74
C ALA A 681 -2.71 27.91 52.12
N SER A 682 -1.94 27.30 53.04
CA SER A 682 -2.31 26.13 53.82
C SER A 682 -3.78 26.17 54.31
N ALA A 683 -4.56 25.13 53.98
CA ALA A 683 -5.92 24.93 54.48
C ALA A 683 -6.10 23.49 55.02
N GLU A 684 -5.77 23.30 56.30
CA GLU A 684 -6.08 22.07 57.03
C GLU A 684 -7.61 21.94 57.24
N ALA A 685 -8.18 20.80 56.86
CA ALA A 685 -9.52 20.39 57.24
C ALA A 685 -9.56 18.88 57.57
N ALA A 686 -9.09 18.53 58.75
CA ALA A 686 -9.09 17.14 59.22
C ALA A 686 -10.48 16.66 59.68
N VAL A 687 -10.98 15.56 59.10
CA VAL A 687 -11.91 14.63 59.77
C VAL A 687 -11.54 13.20 59.40
N GLU A 688 -11.15 12.43 60.43
CA GLU A 688 -10.92 10.98 60.39
C GLU A 688 -12.22 10.19 60.12
N ALA A 689 -12.20 9.25 59.17
CA ALA A 689 -13.11 8.11 59.13
C ALA A 689 -12.52 6.94 58.30
N ASP A 690 -12.06 5.91 59.02
CA ASP A 690 -11.63 4.60 58.52
C ASP A 690 -12.72 3.87 57.70
N ALA A 691 -12.46 3.62 56.41
CA ALA A 691 -13.07 2.54 55.63
C ALA A 691 -12.27 2.27 54.33
N THR A 692 -11.80 1.04 54.17
CA THR A 692 -11.11 0.55 52.96
C THR A 692 -12.03 0.46 51.74
N ALA A 693 -11.78 1.26 50.70
CA ALA A 693 -12.29 1.03 49.34
C ALA A 693 -11.41 1.75 48.30
N ASP A 694 -11.15 1.04 47.20
CA ASP A 694 -10.33 1.44 46.06
C ASP A 694 -10.94 2.62 45.29
N ALA A 695 -10.19 3.70 45.05
CA ALA A 695 -10.69 4.90 44.37
C ALA A 695 -9.58 5.90 43.94
N ASP A 696 -8.63 5.50 43.10
CA ASP A 696 -7.77 6.44 42.35
C ASP A 696 -8.56 7.12 41.20
N ALA A 697 -9.59 7.88 41.59
CA ALA A 697 -10.38 8.70 40.67
C ALA A 697 -9.58 9.95 40.26
N ASN A 698 -8.83 9.80 39.17
CA ASN A 698 -7.96 10.82 38.58
C ASN A 698 -8.66 12.19 38.39
N VAL A 699 -8.29 13.17 39.21
CA VAL A 699 -8.82 14.55 39.16
C VAL A 699 -8.43 15.27 37.86
N ASN A 700 -7.36 14.84 37.18
CA ASN A 700 -6.91 15.46 35.93
C ASN A 700 -7.78 15.06 34.72
N ALA A 701 -8.39 13.87 34.72
CA ALA A 701 -9.26 13.44 33.63
C ALA A 701 -10.50 14.36 33.45
N ALA A 702 -11.01 14.92 34.56
CA ALA A 702 -12.11 15.88 34.54
C ALA A 702 -11.73 17.26 33.96
N ALA A 703 -10.43 17.61 33.97
CA ALA A 703 -9.95 18.87 33.41
C ALA A 703 -9.88 18.81 31.87
N SER A 704 -9.30 17.75 31.30
CA SER A 704 -9.23 17.56 29.85
C SER A 704 -10.63 17.42 29.23
N ALA A 705 -11.53 16.67 29.89
CA ALA A 705 -12.93 16.57 29.44
C ALA A 705 -13.67 17.92 29.42
N SER A 706 -13.38 18.83 30.37
CA SER A 706 -13.98 20.16 30.37
C SER A 706 -13.39 21.10 29.33
N ALA A 707 -12.12 20.92 28.93
CA ALA A 707 -11.50 21.71 27.88
C ALA A 707 -12.00 21.31 26.48
N SER A 708 -12.16 20.02 26.22
CA SER A 708 -12.75 19.53 24.96
C SER A 708 -14.24 19.86 24.83
N ALA A 709 -15.00 19.87 25.94
CA ALA A 709 -16.43 20.15 25.91
C ALA A 709 -16.80 21.64 25.65
N ASP A 710 -15.90 22.58 25.95
CA ASP A 710 -16.10 24.01 25.61
C ASP A 710 -15.61 24.37 24.19
N ALA A 711 -14.81 23.50 23.54
CA ALA A 711 -14.32 23.70 22.16
C ALA A 711 -15.39 23.44 21.08
N ASP A 712 -16.41 22.62 21.39
CA ASP A 712 -17.44 22.15 20.46
C ASP A 712 -18.57 23.19 20.22
N VAL A 713 -18.44 24.44 20.71
CA VAL A 713 -19.53 25.43 20.72
C VAL A 713 -19.22 26.71 19.92
N ASP A 714 -17.97 27.13 19.77
CA ASP A 714 -17.56 28.23 18.88
C ASP A 714 -16.10 28.01 18.42
N ALA A 715 -15.90 27.79 17.11
CA ALA A 715 -14.59 27.49 16.53
C ALA A 715 -13.62 28.70 16.55
N ASP A 716 -12.86 28.84 17.64
CA ASP A 716 -11.78 29.84 17.79
C ASP A 716 -10.39 29.15 17.71
N PRO A 717 -9.56 29.46 16.68
CA PRO A 717 -8.23 28.87 16.53
C PRO A 717 -7.24 29.22 17.66
N ALA A 718 -7.57 30.16 18.56
CA ALA A 718 -6.81 30.39 19.79
C ALA A 718 -6.97 29.26 20.83
N ALA A 719 -8.08 28.51 20.81
CA ALA A 719 -8.30 27.37 21.70
C ALA A 719 -7.49 26.14 21.26
N GLU A 720 -7.49 25.84 19.96
CA GLU A 720 -6.67 24.79 19.34
C GLU A 720 -5.18 24.94 19.71
N ALA A 721 -4.65 26.15 19.54
CA ALA A 721 -3.27 26.47 19.88
C ALA A 721 -2.95 26.34 21.38
N ALA A 722 -3.94 26.52 22.26
CA ALA A 722 -3.76 26.32 23.70
C ALA A 722 -3.81 24.83 24.09
N ALA A 723 -4.65 24.02 23.43
CA ALA A 723 -4.71 22.57 23.62
C ALA A 723 -3.41 21.89 23.17
N VAL A 724 -2.91 22.22 21.96
CA VAL A 724 -1.63 21.72 21.44
C VAL A 724 -0.45 22.16 22.33
N ALA A 725 -0.48 23.38 22.86
CA ALA A 725 0.56 23.86 23.79
C ALA A 725 0.52 23.16 25.16
N ALA A 726 -0.65 22.70 25.63
CA ALA A 726 -0.77 21.91 26.85
C ALA A 726 -0.27 20.48 26.64
N ALA A 727 -0.60 19.83 25.52
CA ALA A 727 -0.13 18.49 25.19
C ALA A 727 1.41 18.43 25.04
N ASN A 728 2.02 19.40 24.31
CA ASN A 728 3.47 19.48 24.17
C ASN A 728 4.23 19.77 25.48
N ALA A 729 3.56 20.35 26.50
CA ALA A 729 4.16 20.59 27.80
C ALA A 729 4.25 19.32 28.67
N ASP A 730 3.42 18.30 28.41
CA ASP A 730 3.41 17.05 29.16
C ASP A 730 4.53 16.09 28.68
N ALA A 731 4.74 16.05 27.36
CA ALA A 731 5.77 15.26 26.67
C ALA A 731 7.24 15.60 27.02
N THR A 732 7.47 16.63 27.85
CA THR A 732 8.83 17.06 28.27
C THR A 732 9.12 16.88 29.76
N SER A 733 8.27 16.15 30.50
CA SER A 733 8.55 15.76 31.89
C SER A 733 8.94 14.28 31.99
N ALA A 734 10.06 13.99 32.68
CA ALA A 734 10.72 12.68 32.68
C ALA A 734 10.03 11.59 33.54
N ALA A 735 8.70 11.53 33.51
CA ALA A 735 7.86 10.59 34.27
C ALA A 735 6.85 9.82 33.40
N SER A 736 6.92 9.94 32.07
CA SER A 736 5.97 9.33 31.13
C SER A 736 6.31 7.91 30.66
N ALA A 737 7.57 7.46 30.82
CA ALA A 737 8.04 6.20 30.22
C ALA A 737 7.33 4.93 30.72
N ASP A 738 6.72 4.95 31.92
CA ASP A 738 5.97 3.82 32.47
C ASP A 738 4.45 3.88 32.19
N ALA A 739 3.95 4.91 31.48
CA ALA A 739 2.51 5.20 31.36
C ALA A 739 1.89 5.02 29.96
N ASP A 740 2.70 4.76 28.93
CA ASP A 740 2.23 4.70 27.53
C ASP A 740 1.30 3.50 27.24
N VAL A 741 1.55 2.37 27.89
CA VAL A 741 0.86 1.09 27.63
C VAL A 741 -0.62 1.13 28.05
N ASP A 742 -0.94 1.76 29.19
CA ASP A 742 -2.31 1.83 29.71
C ASP A 742 -3.17 2.89 29.00
N ALA A 743 -2.57 3.98 28.51
CA ALA A 743 -3.29 5.08 27.86
C ALA A 743 -3.85 4.66 26.49
N THR A 744 -3.03 4.01 25.66
CA THR A 744 -3.40 3.53 24.33
C THR A 744 -4.47 2.43 24.41
N ALA A 745 -4.33 1.50 25.37
CA ALA A 745 -5.33 0.46 25.63
C ALA A 745 -6.69 1.04 26.08
N ALA A 746 -6.70 2.10 26.89
CA ALA A 746 -7.93 2.77 27.31
C ALA A 746 -8.62 3.54 26.17
N ALA A 747 -7.85 4.19 25.29
CA ALA A 747 -8.37 4.89 24.11
C ALA A 747 -9.04 3.91 23.11
N ALA A 748 -8.39 2.80 22.80
CA ALA A 748 -8.93 1.75 21.93
C ALA A 748 -10.22 1.12 22.50
N ALA A 749 -10.28 0.90 23.82
CA ALA A 749 -11.46 0.36 24.49
C ALA A 749 -12.66 1.32 24.47
N ALA A 750 -12.43 2.64 24.47
CA ALA A 750 -13.49 3.64 24.37
C ALA A 750 -14.04 3.77 22.94
N ALA A 751 -13.17 3.77 21.92
CA ALA A 751 -13.56 3.90 20.52
C ALA A 751 -14.43 2.72 20.03
N ASN A 752 -14.08 1.49 20.41
CA ASN A 752 -14.79 0.29 19.95
C ASN A 752 -16.18 0.10 20.61
N ALA A 753 -16.45 0.79 21.73
CA ALA A 753 -17.70 0.64 22.47
C ALA A 753 -18.89 1.40 21.83
N ASP A 754 -18.66 2.55 21.18
CA ASP A 754 -19.74 3.40 20.65
C ASP A 754 -20.09 3.05 19.18
N ALA A 755 -19.12 2.54 18.42
CA ALA A 755 -19.33 2.10 17.03
C ALA A 755 -20.38 0.96 16.90
N SER A 756 -20.50 0.09 17.90
CA SER A 756 -21.35 -1.10 17.83
C SER A 756 -22.85 -0.87 18.17
N THR A 757 -23.26 0.32 18.62
CA THR A 757 -24.64 0.53 19.15
C THR A 757 -25.58 1.41 18.33
N THR A 758 -25.14 2.01 17.23
CA THR A 758 -25.95 3.00 16.48
C THR A 758 -26.40 2.52 15.08
N ALA A 759 -25.83 1.44 14.54
CA ALA A 759 -26.02 1.02 13.13
C ALA A 759 -27.15 0.00 12.85
N SER A 760 -28.22 -0.06 13.65
CA SER A 760 -29.38 -0.95 13.37
C SER A 760 -30.69 -0.52 14.05
N ALA A 761 -31.22 0.66 13.71
CA ALA A 761 -32.53 1.10 14.18
C ALA A 761 -33.28 2.12 13.30
N ASP A 762 -33.30 1.97 11.97
CA ASP A 762 -34.41 2.53 11.15
C ASP A 762 -34.50 1.90 9.74
N VAL A 763 -35.42 0.95 9.55
CA VAL A 763 -36.07 0.65 8.25
C VAL A 763 -37.53 0.27 8.50
N ASP A 764 -38.40 0.90 7.72
CA ASP A 764 -39.86 0.95 7.77
C ASP A 764 -40.68 -0.31 8.10
N ALA A 765 -41.79 -0.07 8.81
CA ALA A 765 -42.98 -0.93 8.76
C ALA A 765 -44.26 -0.06 8.71
N ASP A 766 -44.77 0.21 7.51
CA ASP A 766 -46.02 0.96 7.27
C ASP A 766 -47.24 0.26 7.90
N VAL A 767 -48.18 1.07 8.40
CA VAL A 767 -49.38 0.63 9.12
C VAL A 767 -50.62 1.02 8.35
N ASN A 768 -51.19 0.09 7.59
CA ASN A 768 -52.55 0.23 7.05
C ASN A 768 -53.45 -0.95 7.40
N ALA A 769 -54.57 -0.63 8.04
CA ALA A 769 -55.61 -1.57 8.42
C ALA A 769 -57.00 -1.02 8.03
N ALA A 770 -57.56 -1.52 6.93
CA ALA A 770 -59.01 -1.57 6.64
C ALA A 770 -59.30 -2.43 5.40
#